data_AF-A0AA96XQX1-F1
#
_entry.id   AF-A0AA96XQX1-F1
#
_cell.length_a   1.000
_cell.length_b   1.000
_cell.length_c   1.000
_cell.angle_alpha   90.00
_cell.angle_beta   90.00
_cell.angle_gamma   90.00
#
_symmetry.space_group_name_H-M   'P 1'
#
loop_
_entity.id
_entity.type
_entity.pdbx_description
1 polymer ?
#
loop_
_entity_poly.entity_id
_entity_poly.type
_entity_poly.pdbx_seq_one_letter_code
_entity_poly.pdbx_strand_id
1 'polypeptide(L)'
;MARLAEGDLTTTVGPRYEGHEDVRRLILSLRRALAQVQRVTANLHRTSTDVSGQARMLLEAARRQGGAVERTLEAVSGMGGSLQVAGKRVHQLEVFAVDTTGALLEMTERLEQVVDSLAQVNTFAHNTTSLMQAMAERMANIAASGDELGRFASEAEDFVAAVEGGIDSVRRRANETNQLAIAVTATAERGEVLVGDSVKGMYRVEETVRKAAELMEMLGTRSMEIGRIVDVIQEIADQTNLLALNAAIIAAQAGVQGRPFGVVANEIRNLAERTTRSTREIGAMVAGVRDAVQTAAALVQEGRERATAGVALGDRAAEALVEIRTITQRTFTAVEATVAETQRLEAQGATVVEASRRVALRVENVTRMAIEQSGHARELLRQTQEMARVGQGASQKAEAQARTGRDLSESVVRLSAALEELRSANVVLTKADASIREEVAQVREDARRVIRIGDGLTRTVDQLGHEAEGLEAEVYHFKLPTPHSGGTLRVGMHQAASLRNRQAVDPLFSVENQVSELTACVFSTLVRREDGGLEPDLAERWDADPSARRYRFYLRRGVAFHDGTLLTANDVKRHLERLLDPALRSPDRSLLEDVEGAPEYAAGMARDVSGLEVLDDHTLEIRLREPKAFFLQLMALTATAVARTDANGRLVGTGPFRLLALEPEHVVLERNPSYWRPGVPMVDRLEFLLAGSRKEAVTLLRQGAVDLVSFLDTEHVELPGLEAFQLAASTTPSTAFVVLNHREAPFDDVRVRRALRAGMDIPAMVSQFHPGARVARSLTPPELLDDADMGPAPVPDVALAERLLREAGLRRLRLTLHRPTGNDHSAEDAVLFRPLLQAGLLELRYVEMSLEEYTTQVTEGRLPAFRSRWLADYPDPDTFLHFLLHSNAQTVFPMGYRNPELDRLTAEARVSIDPELRRQLYLRAEQLFQEDCPLIPLYHDRAHAAATPAVQSLRLHQTPPQVRFDDLWVDPNAAT
;
A
#
# COMPACT_ATOMS: atom_id res chain seq x y z
N MET A 1 -62.41 -8.42 -42.45
CA MET A 1 -63.56 -9.33 -42.61
C MET A 1 -63.15 -10.72 -43.06
N ALA A 2 -62.36 -10.91 -44.13
CA ALA A 2 -61.95 -12.26 -44.59
C ALA A 2 -61.11 -13.06 -43.56
N ARG A 3 -60.18 -12.45 -42.83
CA ARG A 3 -59.38 -13.13 -41.78
C ARG A 3 -60.20 -13.52 -40.53
N LEU A 4 -61.24 -12.75 -40.22
CA LEU A 4 -62.24 -13.06 -39.19
C LEU A 4 -63.13 -14.26 -39.58
N ALA A 5 -63.29 -14.51 -40.89
CA ALA A 5 -64.07 -15.62 -41.43
C ALA A 5 -63.32 -16.96 -41.42
N GLU A 6 -61.99 -16.94 -41.27
CA GLU A 6 -61.12 -18.13 -41.16
C GLU A 6 -60.74 -18.45 -39.71
N GLY A 7 -61.38 -17.78 -38.75
CA GLY A 7 -61.17 -18.03 -37.33
C GLY A 7 -60.01 -17.25 -36.69
N ASP A 8 -59.32 -16.35 -37.41
CA ASP A 8 -58.27 -15.51 -36.81
C ASP A 8 -58.88 -14.33 -36.02
N LEU A 9 -58.89 -14.45 -34.68
CA LEU A 9 -59.44 -13.45 -33.75
C LEU A 9 -58.46 -12.29 -33.44
N THR A 10 -57.38 -12.11 -34.22
CA THR A 10 -56.35 -11.06 -34.00
C THR A 10 -56.58 -9.75 -34.78
N THR A 11 -57.55 -9.67 -35.70
CA THR A 11 -57.76 -8.46 -36.51
C THR A 11 -58.58 -7.37 -35.80
N THR A 12 -58.10 -6.12 -35.86
CA THR A 12 -58.82 -4.90 -35.48
C THR A 12 -59.56 -4.31 -36.68
N VAL A 13 -60.80 -3.85 -36.47
CA VAL A 13 -61.61 -3.21 -37.53
C VAL A 13 -61.31 -1.70 -37.51
N GLY A 14 -61.19 -1.06 -38.68
CA GLY A 14 -60.85 0.37 -38.80
C GLY A 14 -62.05 1.32 -38.66
N PRO A 15 -61.84 2.64 -38.45
CA PRO A 15 -62.85 3.58 -37.95
C PRO A 15 -63.85 4.09 -39.01
N ARG A 16 -64.04 3.40 -40.15
CA ARG A 16 -64.88 3.86 -41.27
C ARG A 16 -66.20 3.11 -41.45
N TYR A 17 -66.67 2.41 -40.42
CA TYR A 17 -67.96 1.71 -40.43
C TYR A 17 -68.81 2.08 -39.21
N GLU A 18 -70.03 2.55 -39.43
CA GLU A 18 -71.06 2.63 -38.38
C GLU A 18 -71.33 1.22 -37.85
N GLY A 19 -71.28 1.03 -36.52
CA GLY A 19 -71.46 -0.27 -35.85
C GLY A 19 -70.18 -0.99 -35.38
N HIS A 20 -69.02 -0.34 -35.46
CA HIS A 20 -67.72 -0.92 -35.05
C HIS A 20 -67.67 -1.43 -33.59
N GLU A 21 -68.33 -0.78 -32.64
CA GLU A 21 -68.41 -1.25 -31.24
C GLU A 21 -69.24 -2.55 -31.09
N ASP A 22 -70.28 -2.72 -31.89
CA ASP A 22 -71.15 -3.90 -31.85
C ASP A 22 -70.45 -5.13 -32.42
N VAL A 23 -69.64 -4.95 -33.47
CA VAL A 23 -68.78 -6.02 -34.03
C VAL A 23 -67.71 -6.46 -33.02
N ARG A 24 -67.17 -5.54 -32.21
CA ARG A 24 -66.23 -5.87 -31.13
C ARG A 24 -66.88 -6.64 -29.97
N ARG A 25 -68.13 -6.33 -29.60
CA ARG A 25 -68.91 -7.13 -28.63
C ARG A 25 -69.33 -8.49 -29.17
N LEU A 26 -69.65 -8.58 -30.46
CA LEU A 26 -70.01 -9.82 -31.15
C LEU A 26 -68.85 -10.83 -31.13
N ILE A 27 -67.61 -10.35 -31.29
CA ILE A 27 -66.38 -11.16 -31.24
C ILE A 27 -66.11 -11.71 -29.82
N LEU A 28 -66.41 -10.94 -28.76
CA LEU A 28 -66.31 -11.39 -27.37
C LEU A 28 -67.46 -12.33 -26.95
N SER A 29 -68.63 -12.21 -27.59
CA SER A 29 -69.80 -13.09 -27.40
C SER A 29 -69.61 -14.44 -28.09
N LEU A 30 -69.07 -14.46 -29.32
CA LEU A 30 -68.72 -15.69 -30.03
C LEU A 30 -67.65 -16.52 -29.28
N ARG A 31 -66.69 -15.89 -28.59
CA ARG A 31 -65.70 -16.57 -27.72
C ARG A 31 -66.33 -17.34 -26.55
N ARG A 32 -67.51 -16.93 -26.06
CA ARG A 32 -68.22 -17.63 -24.97
C ARG A 32 -69.22 -18.67 -25.49
N ALA A 33 -69.86 -18.41 -26.63
CA ALA A 33 -70.85 -19.32 -27.22
C ALA A 33 -70.22 -20.63 -27.75
N LEU A 34 -69.02 -20.57 -28.35
CA LEU A 34 -68.30 -21.76 -28.82
C LEU A 34 -67.85 -22.70 -27.69
N ALA A 35 -67.45 -22.16 -26.52
CA ALA A 35 -67.11 -22.95 -25.33
C ALA A 35 -68.31 -23.65 -24.68
N GLN A 36 -69.53 -23.27 -25.02
CA GLN A 36 -70.77 -23.83 -24.47
C GLN A 36 -71.35 -24.92 -25.39
N VAL A 37 -71.28 -24.71 -26.71
CA VAL A 37 -71.78 -25.66 -27.71
C VAL A 37 -70.92 -26.93 -27.78
N GLN A 38 -69.58 -26.85 -27.63
CA GLN A 38 -68.72 -28.05 -27.53
C GLN A 38 -68.98 -28.94 -26.31
N ARG A 39 -69.57 -28.39 -25.24
CA ARG A 39 -69.90 -29.14 -24.03
C ARG A 39 -71.22 -29.90 -24.11
N VAL A 40 -72.15 -29.49 -24.98
CA VAL A 40 -73.51 -30.04 -24.98
C VAL A 40 -73.64 -31.22 -25.95
N THR A 41 -73.00 -31.16 -27.11
CA THR A 41 -73.09 -32.20 -28.16
C THR A 41 -72.21 -33.41 -27.89
N ALA A 42 -71.01 -33.22 -27.32
CA ALA A 42 -70.15 -34.32 -26.85
C ALA A 42 -70.80 -35.14 -25.72
N ASN A 43 -71.67 -34.50 -24.93
CA ASN A 43 -72.37 -35.17 -23.86
C ASN A 43 -73.58 -35.99 -24.36
N LEU A 44 -74.27 -35.59 -25.43
CA LEU A 44 -75.47 -36.29 -25.90
C LEU A 44 -75.18 -37.57 -26.70
N HIS A 45 -74.16 -37.59 -27.58
CA HIS A 45 -73.83 -38.78 -28.39
C HIS A 45 -73.20 -39.89 -27.56
N ARG A 46 -72.29 -39.49 -26.68
CA ARG A 46 -71.59 -40.38 -25.75
C ARG A 46 -72.59 -41.03 -24.80
N THR A 47 -73.54 -40.27 -24.25
CA THR A 47 -74.53 -40.79 -23.30
C THR A 47 -75.52 -41.77 -23.94
N SER A 48 -75.98 -41.57 -25.19
CA SER A 48 -76.94 -42.50 -25.81
C SER A 48 -76.29 -43.84 -26.19
N THR A 49 -75.12 -43.83 -26.81
CA THR A 49 -74.43 -45.08 -27.21
C THR A 49 -73.84 -45.80 -25.99
N ASP A 50 -73.32 -45.04 -25.01
CA ASP A 50 -72.86 -45.61 -23.75
C ASP A 50 -74.01 -46.23 -22.99
N VAL A 51 -75.22 -45.65 -22.89
CA VAL A 51 -76.27 -46.27 -22.06
C VAL A 51 -76.81 -47.58 -22.64
N SER A 52 -76.91 -47.73 -23.97
CA SER A 52 -77.36 -48.99 -24.60
C SER A 52 -76.27 -50.08 -24.58
N GLY A 53 -75.01 -49.68 -24.81
CA GLY A 53 -73.83 -50.54 -24.65
C GLY A 53 -73.58 -50.91 -23.19
N GLN A 54 -73.75 -49.96 -22.26
CA GLN A 54 -73.65 -50.15 -20.82
C GLN A 54 -74.78 -51.00 -20.28
N ALA A 55 -75.99 -51.02 -20.85
CA ALA A 55 -77.04 -51.93 -20.38
C ALA A 55 -76.70 -53.41 -20.67
N ARG A 56 -76.18 -53.73 -21.86
CA ARG A 56 -75.68 -55.08 -22.20
C ARG A 56 -74.39 -55.42 -21.47
N MET A 57 -73.46 -54.46 -21.39
CA MET A 57 -72.25 -54.61 -20.58
C MET A 57 -72.55 -54.67 -19.08
N LEU A 58 -73.61 -54.07 -18.54
CA LEU A 58 -74.02 -54.14 -17.12
C LEU A 58 -74.51 -55.55 -16.79
N LEU A 59 -75.21 -56.21 -17.71
CA LEU A 59 -75.68 -57.58 -17.54
C LEU A 59 -74.53 -58.60 -17.63
N GLU A 60 -73.55 -58.40 -18.53
CA GLU A 60 -72.32 -59.21 -18.58
C GLU A 60 -71.30 -58.83 -17.49
N ALA A 61 -71.24 -57.57 -17.08
CA ALA A 61 -70.41 -57.06 -15.99
C ALA A 61 -70.95 -57.55 -14.65
N ALA A 62 -72.26 -57.59 -14.41
CA ALA A 62 -72.83 -58.18 -13.19
C ALA A 62 -72.47 -59.68 -13.06
N ARG A 63 -72.43 -60.43 -14.17
CA ARG A 63 -71.98 -61.83 -14.19
C ARG A 63 -70.46 -61.98 -13.99
N ARG A 64 -69.64 -61.10 -14.58
CA ARG A 64 -68.18 -61.04 -14.34
C ARG A 64 -67.84 -60.53 -12.92
N GLN A 65 -68.65 -59.63 -12.37
CA GLN A 65 -68.54 -59.05 -11.04
C GLN A 65 -68.79 -60.11 -9.97
N GLY A 66 -69.69 -61.08 -10.19
CA GLY A 66 -69.83 -62.25 -9.31
C GLY A 66 -68.55 -63.08 -9.16
N GLY A 67 -67.87 -63.40 -10.27
CA GLY A 67 -66.59 -64.13 -10.25
C GLY A 67 -65.37 -63.28 -9.91
N ALA A 68 -65.46 -61.95 -10.06
CA ALA A 68 -64.45 -61.00 -9.58
C ALA A 68 -64.55 -60.84 -8.05
N VAL A 69 -65.76 -60.79 -7.48
CA VAL A 69 -66.00 -60.68 -6.03
C VAL A 69 -65.39 -61.85 -5.25
N GLU A 70 -65.42 -63.09 -5.77
CA GLU A 70 -64.76 -64.23 -5.12
C GLU A 70 -63.22 -64.11 -5.10
N ARG A 71 -62.61 -63.67 -6.21
CA ARG A 71 -61.16 -63.39 -6.26
C ARG A 71 -60.78 -62.18 -5.40
N THR A 72 -61.65 -61.18 -5.31
CA THR A 72 -61.48 -60.02 -4.41
C THR A 72 -61.54 -60.45 -2.95
N LEU A 73 -62.39 -61.42 -2.58
CA LEU A 73 -62.44 -61.94 -1.20
C LEU A 73 -61.16 -62.69 -0.80
N GLU A 74 -60.57 -63.47 -1.71
CA GLU A 74 -59.26 -64.09 -1.49
C GLU A 74 -58.13 -63.04 -1.39
N ALA A 75 -58.14 -62.04 -2.27
CA ALA A 75 -57.17 -60.94 -2.24
C ALA A 75 -57.29 -60.07 -0.97
N VAL A 76 -58.51 -59.79 -0.50
CA VAL A 76 -58.79 -59.08 0.76
C VAL A 76 -58.34 -59.89 1.98
N SER A 77 -58.49 -61.22 1.97
CA SER A 77 -57.90 -62.07 3.03
C SER A 77 -56.37 -62.02 3.04
N GLY A 78 -55.72 -62.07 1.87
CA GLY A 78 -54.27 -61.90 1.74
C GLY A 78 -53.77 -60.52 2.16
N MET A 79 -54.57 -59.48 1.91
CA MET A 79 -54.32 -58.10 2.32
C MET A 79 -54.38 -57.94 3.83
N GLY A 80 -55.37 -58.53 4.52
CA GLY A 80 -55.43 -58.54 5.98
C GLY A 80 -54.19 -59.15 6.64
N GLY A 81 -53.65 -60.24 6.10
CA GLY A 81 -52.38 -60.83 6.55
C GLY A 81 -51.18 -59.92 6.32
N SER A 82 -51.13 -59.25 5.16
CA SER A 82 -50.06 -58.32 4.78
C SER A 82 -50.06 -57.05 5.64
N LEU A 83 -51.24 -56.51 5.97
CA LEU A 83 -51.41 -55.35 6.86
C LEU A 83 -50.93 -55.65 8.30
N GLN A 84 -51.14 -56.88 8.78
CA GLN A 84 -50.61 -57.33 10.07
C GLN A 84 -49.08 -57.39 10.10
N VAL A 85 -48.47 -57.90 9.03
CA VAL A 85 -47.00 -57.91 8.88
C VAL A 85 -46.45 -56.49 8.74
N ALA A 86 -47.12 -55.62 7.98
CA ALA A 86 -46.77 -54.21 7.87
C ALA A 86 -46.82 -53.50 9.23
N GLY A 87 -47.83 -53.78 10.06
CA GLY A 87 -47.95 -53.22 11.41
C GLY A 87 -46.78 -53.60 12.32
N LYS A 88 -46.35 -54.87 12.30
CA LYS A 88 -45.15 -55.31 13.05
C LYS A 88 -43.87 -54.62 12.58
N ARG A 89 -43.72 -54.41 11.26
CA ARG A 89 -42.55 -53.72 10.69
C ARG A 89 -42.52 -52.23 11.01
N VAL A 90 -43.67 -51.56 10.99
CA VAL A 90 -43.78 -50.14 11.41
C VAL A 90 -43.33 -49.96 12.85
N HIS A 91 -43.75 -50.86 13.76
CA HIS A 91 -43.32 -50.81 15.16
C HIS A 91 -41.80 -51.07 15.35
N GLN A 92 -41.20 -51.97 14.56
CA GLN A 92 -39.75 -52.18 14.58
C GLN A 92 -38.96 -50.95 14.09
N LEU A 93 -39.48 -50.25 13.08
CA LEU A 93 -38.88 -49.00 12.58
C LEU A 93 -38.99 -47.85 13.60
N GLU A 94 -40.05 -47.84 14.39
CA GLU A 94 -40.28 -46.85 15.46
C GLU A 94 -39.22 -46.99 16.58
N VAL A 95 -38.96 -48.22 17.04
CA VAL A 95 -37.89 -48.49 18.02
C VAL A 95 -36.52 -48.11 17.45
N PHE A 96 -36.24 -48.48 16.19
CA PHE A 96 -34.99 -48.13 15.52
C PHE A 96 -34.79 -46.60 15.38
N ALA A 97 -35.85 -45.85 15.10
CA ALA A 97 -35.80 -44.39 14.99
C ALA A 97 -35.45 -43.72 16.34
N VAL A 98 -36.01 -44.22 17.45
CA VAL A 98 -35.69 -43.71 18.80
C VAL A 98 -34.22 -43.96 19.16
N ASP A 99 -33.73 -45.19 18.96
CA ASP A 99 -32.33 -45.54 19.25
C ASP A 99 -31.35 -44.74 18.38
N THR A 100 -31.68 -44.54 17.10
CA THR A 100 -30.87 -43.73 16.17
C THR A 100 -30.79 -42.27 16.61
N THR A 101 -31.90 -41.72 17.14
CA THR A 101 -31.93 -40.33 17.64
C THR A 101 -30.99 -40.14 18.84
N GLY A 102 -30.99 -41.08 19.78
CA GLY A 102 -30.09 -41.04 20.94
C GLY A 102 -28.61 -41.09 20.55
N ALA A 103 -28.24 -41.98 19.63
CA ALA A 103 -26.86 -42.09 19.14
C ALA A 103 -26.39 -40.82 18.39
N LEU A 104 -27.28 -40.18 17.62
CA LEU A 104 -26.97 -38.94 16.90
C LEU A 104 -26.75 -37.75 17.85
N LEU A 105 -27.52 -37.66 18.93
CA LEU A 105 -27.34 -36.63 19.95
C LEU A 105 -25.99 -36.77 20.68
N GLU A 106 -25.63 -37.99 21.11
CA GLU A 106 -24.33 -38.24 21.75
C GLU A 106 -23.16 -37.98 20.80
N MET A 107 -23.30 -38.33 19.51
CA MET A 107 -22.31 -38.02 18.49
C MET A 107 -22.13 -36.50 18.32
N THR A 108 -23.22 -35.73 18.32
CA THR A 108 -23.19 -34.28 18.15
C THR A 108 -22.49 -33.60 19.33
N GLU A 109 -22.78 -34.02 20.56
CA GLU A 109 -22.13 -33.51 21.79
C GLU A 109 -20.62 -33.78 21.79
N ARG A 110 -20.18 -34.99 21.39
CA ARG A 110 -18.75 -35.32 21.27
C ARG A 110 -18.05 -34.51 20.19
N LEU A 111 -18.73 -34.22 19.09
CA LEU A 111 -18.17 -33.39 18.01
C LEU A 111 -18.02 -31.93 18.44
N GLU A 112 -18.94 -31.41 19.26
CA GLU A 112 -18.80 -30.08 19.87
C GLU A 112 -17.56 -30.01 20.78
N GLN A 113 -17.30 -31.04 21.60
CA GLN A 113 -16.05 -31.12 22.39
C GLN A 113 -14.77 -31.16 21.55
N VAL A 114 -14.81 -31.81 20.39
CA VAL A 114 -13.67 -31.84 19.45
C VAL A 114 -13.42 -30.46 18.86
N VAL A 115 -14.49 -29.73 18.48
CA VAL A 115 -14.39 -28.36 17.99
C VAL A 115 -13.76 -27.43 19.04
N ASP A 116 -14.19 -27.52 20.30
CA ASP A 116 -13.61 -26.74 21.40
C ASP A 116 -12.12 -27.04 21.63
N SER A 117 -11.73 -28.31 21.56
CA SER A 117 -10.33 -28.73 21.69
C SER A 117 -9.47 -28.19 20.54
N LEU A 118 -10.00 -28.16 19.32
CA LEU A 118 -9.31 -27.62 18.15
C LEU A 118 -9.19 -26.10 18.19
N ALA A 119 -10.18 -25.40 18.77
CA ALA A 119 -10.08 -23.98 19.05
C ALA A 119 -8.89 -23.66 19.96
N GLN A 120 -8.67 -24.46 21.03
CA GLN A 120 -7.51 -24.31 21.91
C GLN A 120 -6.18 -24.53 21.20
N VAL A 121 -6.09 -25.54 20.32
CA VAL A 121 -4.90 -25.80 19.49
C VAL A 121 -4.62 -24.61 18.56
N ASN A 122 -5.66 -24.01 17.97
CA ASN A 122 -5.51 -22.86 17.10
C ASN A 122 -5.02 -21.62 17.87
N THR A 123 -5.54 -21.37 19.07
CA THR A 123 -5.04 -20.30 19.96
C THR A 123 -3.58 -20.53 20.35
N PHE A 124 -3.19 -21.77 20.67
CA PHE A 124 -1.80 -22.11 20.98
C PHE A 124 -0.87 -21.88 19.78
N ALA A 125 -1.28 -22.27 18.57
CA ALA A 125 -0.52 -22.05 17.35
C ALA A 125 -0.36 -20.55 17.05
N HIS A 126 -1.41 -19.75 17.25
CA HIS A 126 -1.37 -18.30 17.07
C HIS A 126 -0.41 -17.62 18.05
N ASN A 127 -0.50 -17.94 19.34
CA ASN A 127 0.42 -17.42 20.36
C ASN A 127 1.88 -17.77 20.07
N THR A 128 2.13 -19.01 19.63
CA THR A 128 3.49 -19.46 19.27
C THR A 128 4.01 -18.72 18.04
N THR A 129 3.15 -18.46 17.05
CA THR A 129 3.50 -17.68 15.85
C THR A 129 3.95 -16.27 16.22
N SER A 130 3.20 -15.56 17.08
CA SER A 130 3.57 -14.22 17.55
C SER A 130 4.88 -14.21 18.34
N LEU A 131 5.10 -15.20 19.21
CA LEU A 131 6.35 -15.38 19.95
C LEU A 131 7.55 -15.60 19.02
N MET A 132 7.40 -16.39 17.96
CA MET A 132 8.47 -16.66 16.99
C MET A 132 8.77 -15.44 16.12
N GLN A 133 7.76 -14.64 15.74
CA GLN A 133 7.98 -13.37 15.04
C GLN A 133 8.75 -12.38 15.91
N ALA A 134 8.35 -12.21 17.18
CA ALA A 134 9.07 -11.36 18.13
C ALA A 134 10.50 -11.85 18.38
N MET A 135 10.73 -13.17 18.40
CA MET A 135 12.06 -13.76 18.50
C MET A 135 12.91 -13.44 17.27
N ALA A 136 12.35 -13.56 16.06
CA ALA A 136 13.05 -13.25 14.82
C ALA A 136 13.49 -11.77 14.75
N GLU A 137 12.62 -10.85 15.17
CA GLU A 137 12.93 -9.41 15.25
C GLU A 137 14.03 -9.13 16.27
N ARG A 138 13.97 -9.74 17.47
CA ARG A 138 15.03 -9.62 18.49
C ARG A 138 16.36 -10.16 17.99
N MET A 139 16.37 -11.28 17.27
CA MET A 139 17.60 -11.84 16.69
C MET A 139 18.20 -10.93 15.61
N ALA A 140 17.35 -10.30 14.78
CA ALA A 140 17.80 -9.31 13.81
C ALA A 140 18.45 -8.10 14.50
N ASN A 141 17.85 -7.60 15.59
CA ASN A 141 18.44 -6.51 16.39
C ASN A 141 19.76 -6.91 17.06
N ILE A 142 19.88 -8.14 17.58
CA ILE A 142 21.15 -8.64 18.16
C ILE A 142 22.24 -8.72 17.08
N ALA A 143 21.91 -9.16 15.86
CA ALA A 143 22.86 -9.20 14.76
C ALA A 143 23.34 -7.78 14.38
N ALA A 144 22.42 -6.81 14.27
CA ALA A 144 22.75 -5.42 13.98
C ALA A 144 23.62 -4.77 15.07
N SER A 145 23.28 -4.98 16.35
CA SER A 145 24.13 -4.53 17.46
C SER A 145 25.50 -5.22 17.48
N GLY A 146 25.57 -6.46 16.99
CA GLY A 146 26.84 -7.17 16.76
C GLY A 146 27.73 -6.41 15.78
N ASP A 147 27.19 -6.06 14.61
CA ASP A 147 27.94 -5.31 13.59
C ASP A 147 28.45 -3.95 14.12
N GLU A 148 27.63 -3.22 14.89
CA GLU A 148 28.05 -1.96 15.52
C GLU A 148 29.19 -2.16 16.53
N LEU A 149 29.12 -3.18 17.39
CA LEU A 149 30.18 -3.51 18.34
C LEU A 149 31.46 -3.97 17.63
N GLY A 150 31.33 -4.67 16.50
CA GLY A 150 32.46 -5.04 15.63
C GLY A 150 33.17 -3.81 15.06
N ARG A 151 32.41 -2.83 14.54
CA ARG A 151 32.96 -1.54 14.08
C ARG A 151 33.63 -0.78 15.22
N PHE A 152 33.00 -0.72 16.39
CA PHE A 152 33.58 -0.04 17.56
C PHE A 152 34.90 -0.68 18.01
N ALA A 153 35.00 -2.02 17.98
CA ALA A 153 36.25 -2.72 18.29
C ALA A 153 37.36 -2.37 17.29
N SER A 154 37.05 -2.28 15.99
CA SER A 154 38.00 -1.84 14.95
C SER A 154 38.44 -0.38 15.14
N GLU A 155 37.50 0.53 15.43
CA GLU A 155 37.80 1.94 15.68
C GLU A 155 38.67 2.14 16.92
N ALA A 156 38.48 1.31 17.95
CA ALA A 156 39.33 1.31 19.14
C ALA A 156 40.77 0.85 18.83
N GLU A 157 40.96 -0.13 17.93
CA GLU A 157 42.29 -0.53 17.45
C GLU A 157 42.98 0.60 16.67
N ASP A 158 42.27 1.26 15.74
CA ASP A 158 42.79 2.40 14.98
C ASP A 158 43.14 3.59 15.89
N PHE A 159 42.30 3.85 16.90
CA PHE A 159 42.56 4.89 17.90
C PHE A 159 43.85 4.61 18.69
N VAL A 160 44.06 3.37 19.14
CA VAL A 160 45.30 3.00 19.84
C VAL A 160 46.52 3.16 18.92
N ALA A 161 46.41 2.77 17.65
CA ALA A 161 47.49 2.96 16.68
C ALA A 161 47.85 4.46 16.49
N ALA A 162 46.84 5.34 16.49
CA ALA A 162 47.07 6.79 16.44
C ALA A 162 47.75 7.31 17.73
N VAL A 163 47.35 6.79 18.90
CA VAL A 163 47.98 7.12 20.19
C VAL A 163 49.44 6.64 20.23
N GLU A 164 49.75 5.45 19.75
CA GLU A 164 51.13 4.93 19.63
C GLU A 164 52.01 5.85 18.78
N GLY A 165 51.51 6.32 17.62
CA GLY A 165 52.23 7.31 16.81
C GLY A 165 52.46 8.65 17.53
N GLY A 166 51.52 9.06 18.39
CA GLY A 166 51.65 10.21 19.27
C GLY A 166 52.71 10.01 20.35
N ILE A 167 52.72 8.85 21.00
CA ILE A 167 53.71 8.47 22.02
C ILE A 167 55.11 8.49 21.43
N ASP A 168 55.31 7.95 20.23
CA ASP A 168 56.59 7.97 19.54
C ASP A 168 57.09 9.39 19.26
N SER A 169 56.17 10.29 18.92
CA SER A 169 56.48 11.71 18.71
C SER A 169 56.88 12.41 20.01
N VAL A 170 56.20 12.14 21.12
CA VAL A 170 56.54 12.66 22.45
C VAL A 170 57.90 12.14 22.91
N ARG A 171 58.16 10.84 22.73
CA ARG A 171 59.43 10.20 23.07
C ARG A 171 60.60 10.80 22.30
N ARG A 172 60.43 11.08 21.00
CA ARG A 172 61.45 11.75 20.19
C ARG A 172 61.75 13.16 20.70
N ARG A 173 60.73 13.96 20.98
CA ARG A 173 60.86 15.32 21.54
C ARG A 173 61.50 15.32 22.94
N ALA A 174 61.17 14.34 23.77
CA ALA A 174 61.77 14.16 25.09
C ALA A 174 63.28 13.88 24.95
N ASN A 175 63.67 13.01 24.00
CA ASN A 175 65.08 12.72 23.73
C ASN A 175 65.84 13.94 23.16
N GLU A 176 65.24 14.71 22.25
CA GLU A 176 65.81 15.96 21.76
C GLU A 176 65.99 17.00 22.88
N THR A 177 64.99 17.14 23.76
CA THR A 177 65.05 18.03 24.94
C THR A 177 66.15 17.59 25.90
N ASN A 178 66.33 16.29 26.10
CA ASN A 178 67.42 15.72 26.89
C ASN A 178 68.79 16.11 26.33
N GLN A 179 68.98 15.95 25.02
CA GLN A 179 70.24 16.31 24.35
C GLN A 179 70.54 17.81 24.45
N LEU A 180 69.51 18.66 24.28
CA LEU A 180 69.65 20.11 24.46
C LEU A 180 70.00 20.48 25.90
N ALA A 181 69.38 19.83 26.90
CA ALA A 181 69.70 20.04 28.30
C ALA A 181 71.16 19.69 28.59
N ILE A 182 71.67 18.56 28.08
CA ILE A 182 73.10 18.17 28.19
C ILE A 182 74.00 19.26 27.61
N ALA A 183 73.69 19.76 26.42
CA ALA A 183 74.49 20.80 25.77
C ALA A 183 74.48 22.14 26.53
N VAL A 184 73.33 22.53 27.10
CA VAL A 184 73.18 23.74 27.92
C VAL A 184 73.96 23.59 29.22
N THR A 185 73.87 22.45 29.92
CA THR A 185 74.63 22.19 31.14
C THR A 185 76.14 22.26 30.88
N ALA A 186 76.64 21.58 29.84
CA ALA A 186 78.06 21.62 29.48
C ALA A 186 78.54 23.03 29.11
N THR A 187 77.67 23.86 28.52
CA THR A 187 77.99 25.25 28.17
C THR A 187 77.98 26.15 29.41
N ALA A 188 77.03 25.94 30.33
CA ALA A 188 76.98 26.67 31.59
C ALA A 188 78.21 26.38 32.46
N GLU A 189 78.63 25.12 32.56
CA GLU A 189 79.85 24.71 33.29
C GLU A 189 81.11 25.37 32.72
N ARG A 190 81.27 25.38 31.38
CA ARG A 190 82.38 26.11 30.73
C ARG A 190 82.31 27.61 31.00
N GLY A 191 81.11 28.18 30.97
CA GLY A 191 80.88 29.60 31.29
C GLY A 191 81.29 29.92 32.72
N GLU A 192 80.96 29.04 33.68
CA GLU A 192 81.25 29.24 35.10
C GLU A 192 82.76 29.28 35.36
N VAL A 193 83.51 28.37 34.71
CA VAL A 193 84.98 28.36 34.76
C VAL A 193 85.56 29.66 34.17
N LEU A 194 85.11 30.08 32.98
CA LEU A 194 85.60 31.29 32.31
C LEU A 194 85.31 32.58 33.10
N VAL A 195 84.10 32.70 33.65
CA VAL A 195 83.70 33.83 34.50
C VAL A 195 84.51 33.80 35.79
N GLY A 196 84.66 32.64 36.44
CA GLY A 196 85.45 32.48 37.64
C GLY A 196 86.92 32.87 37.45
N ASP A 197 87.53 32.51 36.32
CA ASP A 197 88.90 32.93 35.99
C ASP A 197 88.99 34.43 35.70
N SER A 198 87.96 35.02 35.09
CA SER A 198 87.86 36.47 34.87
C SER A 198 87.73 37.24 36.19
N VAL A 199 86.92 36.75 37.13
CA VAL A 199 86.79 37.30 38.50
C VAL A 199 88.11 37.23 39.24
N LYS A 200 88.80 36.07 39.24
CA LYS A 200 90.15 35.92 39.81
C LYS A 200 91.15 36.90 39.17
N GLY A 201 91.05 37.11 37.86
CA GLY A 201 91.84 38.10 37.13
C GLY A 201 91.59 39.52 37.63
N MET A 202 90.32 39.89 37.82
CA MET A 202 89.94 41.21 38.33
C MET A 202 90.38 41.44 39.78
N TYR A 203 90.35 40.42 40.63
CA TYR A 203 90.95 40.50 41.97
C TYR A 203 92.45 40.80 41.94
N ARG A 204 93.20 40.19 41.02
CA ARG A 204 94.64 40.49 40.84
C ARG A 204 94.85 41.92 40.35
N VAL A 205 93.99 42.41 39.45
CA VAL A 205 94.03 43.80 38.97
C VAL A 205 93.72 44.74 40.13
N GLU A 206 92.66 44.52 40.89
CA GLU A 206 92.30 45.29 42.08
C GLU A 206 93.46 45.34 43.09
N GLU A 207 94.10 44.20 43.38
CA GLU A 207 95.24 44.14 44.29
C GLU A 207 96.45 44.92 43.76
N THR A 208 96.75 44.80 42.46
CA THR A 208 97.88 45.50 41.82
C THR A 208 97.64 47.01 41.80
N VAL A 209 96.42 47.43 41.49
CA VAL A 209 96.01 48.84 41.50
C VAL A 209 96.03 49.40 42.92
N ARG A 210 95.61 48.63 43.94
CA ARG A 210 95.76 49.02 45.36
C ARG A 210 97.22 49.26 45.73
N LYS A 211 98.13 48.35 45.38
CA LYS A 211 99.58 48.52 45.62
C LYS A 211 100.14 49.73 44.88
N ALA A 212 99.68 49.99 43.65
CA ALA A 212 100.06 51.17 42.89
C ALA A 212 99.57 52.47 43.56
N ALA A 213 98.37 52.48 44.14
CA ALA A 213 97.83 53.62 44.88
C ALA A 213 98.68 53.95 46.10
N GLU A 214 99.06 52.93 46.89
CA GLU A 214 99.96 53.06 48.05
C GLU A 214 101.33 53.63 47.65
N LEU A 215 101.90 53.17 46.52
CA LEU A 215 103.16 53.70 46.00
C LEU A 215 103.05 55.16 45.54
N MET A 216 101.95 55.55 44.88
CA MET A 216 101.71 56.93 44.45
C MET A 216 101.54 57.87 45.66
N GLU A 217 100.85 57.43 46.71
CA GLU A 217 100.70 58.18 47.96
C GLU A 217 102.07 58.41 48.65
N MET A 218 102.90 57.35 48.74
CA MET A 218 104.26 57.48 49.27
C MET A 218 105.13 58.41 48.43
N LEU A 219 105.03 58.34 47.10
CA LEU A 219 105.78 59.21 46.18
C LEU A 219 105.33 60.67 46.31
N GLY A 220 104.02 60.90 46.48
CA GLY A 220 103.45 62.21 46.77
C GLY A 220 104.01 62.82 48.05
N THR A 221 104.06 62.05 49.14
CA THR A 221 104.65 62.48 50.42
C THR A 221 106.14 62.80 50.29
N ARG A 222 106.93 61.93 49.63
CA ARG A 222 108.36 62.19 49.38
C ARG A 222 108.60 63.42 48.51
N SER A 223 107.77 63.65 47.50
CA SER A 223 107.85 64.85 46.66
C SER A 223 107.60 66.13 47.46
N MET A 224 106.68 66.10 48.44
CA MET A 224 106.45 67.23 49.35
C MET A 224 107.62 67.48 50.31
N GLU A 225 108.28 66.41 50.78
CA GLU A 225 109.49 66.53 51.61
C GLU A 225 110.66 67.14 50.83
N ILE A 226 110.89 66.69 49.59
CA ILE A 226 111.92 67.27 48.71
C ILE A 226 111.61 68.75 48.43
N GLY A 227 110.35 69.09 48.16
CA GLY A 227 109.93 70.49 47.97
C GLY A 227 110.31 71.36 49.18
N ARG A 228 110.01 70.91 50.40
CA ARG A 228 110.40 71.61 51.64
C ARG A 228 111.91 71.77 51.79
N ILE A 229 112.70 70.77 51.40
CA ILE A 229 114.17 70.86 51.43
C ILE A 229 114.66 71.92 50.43
N VAL A 230 114.10 71.93 49.22
CA VAL A 230 114.45 72.90 48.18
C VAL A 230 114.12 74.33 48.61
N ASP A 231 112.98 74.53 49.27
CA ASP A 231 112.58 75.83 49.84
C ASP A 231 113.60 76.32 50.90
N VAL A 232 114.07 75.42 51.78
CA VAL A 232 115.10 75.75 52.79
C VAL A 232 116.45 76.08 52.13
N ILE A 233 116.87 75.33 51.10
CA ILE A 233 118.13 75.63 50.39
C ILE A 233 118.02 76.97 49.67
N GLN A 234 116.86 77.28 49.08
CA GLN A 234 116.58 78.58 48.46
C GLN A 234 116.69 79.71 49.48
N GLU A 235 116.11 79.55 50.68
CA GLU A 235 116.20 80.52 51.77
C GLU A 235 117.66 80.73 52.25
N ILE A 236 118.41 79.64 52.43
CA ILE A 236 119.84 79.70 52.78
C ILE A 236 120.64 80.40 51.68
N ALA A 237 120.37 80.10 50.40
CA ALA A 237 121.06 80.73 49.28
C ALA A 237 120.78 82.24 49.23
N ASP A 238 119.54 82.65 49.44
CA ASP A 238 119.17 84.07 49.46
C ASP A 238 119.78 84.81 50.66
N GLN A 239 119.83 84.19 51.85
CA GLN A 239 120.56 84.72 53.01
C GLN A 239 122.08 84.80 52.76
N THR A 240 122.65 83.77 52.13
CA THR A 240 124.08 83.71 51.79
C THR A 240 124.45 84.80 50.78
N ASN A 241 123.56 85.07 49.82
CA ASN A 241 123.71 86.15 48.86
C ASN A 241 123.71 87.54 49.54
N LEU A 242 122.82 87.75 50.52
CA LEU A 242 122.76 88.97 51.34
C LEU A 242 124.01 89.14 52.21
N LEU A 243 124.48 88.07 52.87
CA LEU A 243 125.71 88.08 53.67
C LEU A 243 126.95 88.36 52.80
N ALA A 244 127.02 87.76 51.62
CA ALA A 244 128.07 87.99 50.64
C ALA A 244 128.07 89.44 50.13
N LEU A 245 126.90 90.02 49.88
CA LEU A 245 126.76 91.43 49.51
C LEU A 245 127.25 92.37 50.63
N ASN A 246 126.84 92.10 51.88
CA ASN A 246 127.31 92.86 53.03
C ASN A 246 128.83 92.74 53.23
N ALA A 247 129.39 91.53 53.06
CA ALA A 247 130.83 91.29 53.11
C ALA A 247 131.58 92.02 51.97
N ALA A 248 131.02 92.08 50.76
CA ALA A 248 131.58 92.81 49.63
C ALA A 248 131.58 94.34 49.87
N ILE A 249 130.53 94.88 50.50
CA ILE A 249 130.45 96.30 50.89
C ILE A 249 131.51 96.64 51.94
N ILE A 250 131.66 95.80 52.98
CA ILE A 250 132.68 95.99 54.04
C ILE A 250 134.09 95.87 53.44
N ALA A 251 134.33 94.93 52.53
CA ALA A 251 135.59 94.78 51.83
C ALA A 251 135.95 96.00 50.95
N ALA A 252 134.94 96.67 50.35
CA ALA A 252 135.14 97.91 49.61
C ALA A 252 135.45 99.11 50.52
N GLN A 253 134.88 99.17 51.74
CA GLN A 253 135.18 100.21 52.73
C GLN A 253 136.59 100.11 53.33
N ALA A 254 137.16 98.91 53.46
CA ALA A 254 138.49 98.67 54.03
C ALA A 254 139.68 99.07 53.12
N GLY A 255 139.42 99.62 51.92
CA GLY A 255 140.44 100.12 51.02
C GLY A 255 141.46 99.06 50.59
N VAL A 256 142.74 99.42 50.49
CA VAL A 256 143.81 98.56 49.92
C VAL A 256 143.97 97.23 50.69
N GLN A 257 143.64 97.19 51.98
CA GLN A 257 143.72 95.98 52.81
C GLN A 257 142.52 95.02 52.62
N GLY A 258 141.41 95.48 52.02
CA GLY A 258 140.18 94.68 51.84
C GLY A 258 140.09 93.88 50.53
N ARG A 259 141.03 94.06 49.59
CA ARG A 259 141.00 93.43 48.26
C ARG A 259 140.89 91.89 48.28
N PRO A 260 141.62 91.14 49.13
CA PRO A 260 141.49 89.67 49.18
C PRO A 260 140.09 89.22 49.63
N PHE A 261 139.48 89.93 50.57
CA PHE A 261 138.13 89.62 51.09
C PHE A 261 137.03 89.94 50.07
N GLY A 262 137.19 90.98 49.26
CA GLY A 262 136.24 91.33 48.20
C GLY A 262 136.14 90.27 47.09
N VAL A 263 137.24 89.57 46.78
CA VAL A 263 137.24 88.46 45.81
C VAL A 263 136.45 87.27 46.37
N VAL A 264 136.66 86.91 47.63
CA VAL A 264 135.93 85.80 48.29
C VAL A 264 134.44 86.13 48.42
N ALA A 265 134.08 87.36 48.78
CA ALA A 265 132.68 87.78 48.88
C ALA A 265 131.95 87.73 47.53
N ASN A 266 132.60 88.14 46.43
CA ASN A 266 132.03 88.02 45.08
C ASN A 266 131.88 86.55 44.64
N GLU A 267 132.81 85.67 45.02
CA GLU A 267 132.71 84.24 44.70
C GLU A 267 131.55 83.57 45.48
N ILE A 268 131.37 83.90 46.76
CA ILE A 268 130.22 83.44 47.56
C ILE A 268 128.91 83.97 46.97
N ARG A 269 128.88 85.22 46.48
CA ARG A 269 127.71 85.80 45.81
C ARG A 269 127.35 85.04 44.54
N ASN A 270 128.32 84.79 43.67
CA ASN A 270 128.13 83.99 42.46
C ASN A 270 127.65 82.57 42.79
N LEU A 271 128.18 81.95 43.84
CA LEU A 271 127.75 80.62 44.29
C LEU A 271 126.31 80.64 44.81
N ALA A 272 125.92 81.67 45.57
CA ALA A 272 124.57 81.84 46.07
C ALA A 272 123.57 82.10 44.93
N GLU A 273 123.90 82.97 43.97
CA GLU A 273 123.08 83.23 42.77
C GLU A 273 122.93 81.97 41.90
N ARG A 274 123.98 81.15 41.77
CA ARG A 274 123.91 79.84 41.10
C ARG A 274 123.03 78.87 41.88
N THR A 275 123.18 78.80 43.20
CA THR A 275 122.36 77.95 44.08
C THR A 275 120.88 78.31 43.95
N THR A 276 120.51 79.59 44.06
CA THR A 276 119.13 80.10 43.89
C THR A 276 118.53 79.73 42.53
N ARG A 277 119.31 79.80 41.46
CA ARG A 277 118.83 79.39 40.12
C ARG A 277 118.56 77.89 40.08
N SER A 278 119.50 77.08 40.56
CA SER A 278 119.35 75.63 40.58
C SER A 278 118.22 75.17 41.50
N THR A 279 118.00 75.81 42.65
CA THR A 279 116.87 75.49 43.54
C THR A 279 115.53 75.89 42.94
N ARG A 280 115.41 76.99 42.18
CA ARG A 280 114.18 77.28 41.41
C ARG A 280 113.89 76.26 40.33
N GLU A 281 114.91 75.84 39.58
CA GLU A 281 114.76 74.80 38.55
C GLU A 281 114.34 73.46 39.18
N ILE A 282 114.96 73.07 40.30
CA ILE A 282 114.57 71.87 41.05
C ILE A 282 113.16 72.02 41.63
N GLY A 283 112.80 73.18 42.17
CA GLY A 283 111.46 73.45 42.69
C GLY A 283 110.37 73.32 41.61
N ALA A 284 110.62 73.85 40.41
CA ALA A 284 109.72 73.68 39.27
C ALA A 284 109.59 72.21 38.83
N MET A 285 110.70 71.45 38.82
CA MET A 285 110.67 70.01 38.53
C MET A 285 109.90 69.22 39.60
N VAL A 286 110.09 69.52 40.88
CA VAL A 286 109.37 68.87 42.00
C VAL A 286 107.87 69.20 41.96
N ALA A 287 107.51 70.44 41.61
CA ALA A 287 106.11 70.82 41.39
C ALA A 287 105.48 70.04 40.22
N GLY A 288 106.20 69.89 39.10
CA GLY A 288 105.76 69.09 37.96
C GLY A 288 105.61 67.60 38.31
N VAL A 289 106.54 67.03 39.08
CA VAL A 289 106.43 65.64 39.59
C VAL A 289 105.21 65.48 40.50
N ARG A 290 104.94 66.45 41.37
CA ARG A 290 103.76 66.42 42.26
C ARG A 290 102.45 66.42 41.47
N ASP A 291 102.32 67.27 40.47
CA ASP A 291 101.12 67.34 39.61
C ASP A 291 100.90 66.03 38.84
N ALA A 292 101.99 65.46 38.30
CA ALA A 292 101.96 64.15 37.65
C ALA A 292 101.55 63.02 38.61
N VAL A 293 102.03 63.03 39.86
CA VAL A 293 101.64 62.06 40.89
C VAL A 293 100.16 62.19 41.28
N GLN A 294 99.63 63.41 41.41
CA GLN A 294 98.21 63.63 41.69
C GLN A 294 97.31 63.11 40.57
N THR A 295 97.69 63.39 39.32
CA THR A 295 96.98 62.88 38.14
C THR A 295 97.04 61.35 38.07
N ALA A 296 98.22 60.76 38.31
CA ALA A 296 98.39 59.30 38.34
C ALA A 296 97.57 58.65 39.48
N ALA A 297 97.51 59.25 40.67
CA ALA A 297 96.72 58.77 41.78
C ALA A 297 95.21 58.76 41.47
N ALA A 298 94.69 59.79 40.79
CA ALA A 298 93.30 59.83 40.36
C ALA A 298 92.96 58.71 39.36
N LEU A 299 93.82 58.48 38.36
CA LEU A 299 93.64 57.39 37.38
C LEU A 299 93.72 56.00 38.02
N VAL A 300 94.61 55.82 39.00
CA VAL A 300 94.73 54.57 39.77
C VAL A 300 93.46 54.32 40.61
N GLN A 301 92.89 55.36 41.23
CA GLN A 301 91.65 55.24 41.99
C GLN A 301 90.46 54.87 41.08
N GLU A 302 90.34 55.50 39.92
CA GLU A 302 89.34 55.14 38.92
C GLU A 302 89.52 53.69 38.44
N GLY A 303 90.77 53.27 38.20
CA GLY A 303 91.11 51.88 37.88
C GLY A 303 90.67 50.89 38.96
N ARG A 304 90.75 51.28 40.24
CA ARG A 304 90.33 50.47 41.38
C ARG A 304 88.82 50.28 41.39
N GLU A 305 88.07 51.38 41.25
CA GLU A 305 86.60 51.35 41.21
C GLU A 305 86.08 50.50 40.05
N ARG A 306 86.68 50.62 38.86
CA ARG A 306 86.36 49.79 37.70
C ARG A 306 86.67 48.31 37.93
N ALA A 307 87.77 47.98 38.60
CA ALA A 307 88.12 46.59 38.93
C ALA A 307 87.12 45.98 39.92
N THR A 308 86.76 46.70 41.00
CA THR A 308 85.75 46.25 41.96
C THR A 308 84.38 46.06 41.30
N ALA A 309 83.96 46.97 40.41
CA ALA A 309 82.74 46.80 39.62
C ALA A 309 82.80 45.57 38.69
N GLY A 310 83.98 45.28 38.13
CA GLY A 310 84.24 44.08 37.32
C GLY A 310 84.09 42.78 38.10
N VAL A 311 84.58 42.74 39.35
CA VAL A 311 84.38 41.60 40.27
C VAL A 311 82.89 41.37 40.52
N ALA A 312 82.15 42.41 40.91
CA ALA A 312 80.72 42.30 41.22
C ALA A 312 79.84 41.92 40.01
N LEU A 313 80.25 42.30 38.79
CA LEU A 313 79.61 41.83 37.55
C LEU A 313 79.90 40.36 37.28
N GLY A 314 81.13 39.92 37.50
CA GLY A 314 81.52 38.53 37.33
C GLY A 314 80.83 37.59 38.32
N ASP A 315 80.69 37.99 39.60
CA ASP A 315 79.97 37.19 40.60
C ASP A 315 78.50 36.98 40.21
N ARG A 316 77.80 38.05 39.76
CA ARG A 316 76.42 37.93 39.25
C ARG A 316 76.30 37.05 38.02
N ALA A 317 77.29 37.09 37.13
CA ALA A 317 77.32 36.21 35.96
C ALA A 317 77.52 34.74 36.37
N ALA A 318 78.34 34.47 37.39
CA ALA A 318 78.53 33.14 37.95
C ALA A 318 77.25 32.60 38.60
N GLU A 319 76.55 33.42 39.38
CA GLU A 319 75.24 33.06 39.97
C GLU A 319 74.20 32.68 38.91
N ALA A 320 74.11 33.46 37.82
CA ALA A 320 73.20 33.17 36.71
C ALA A 320 73.51 31.82 36.02
N LEU A 321 74.80 31.46 35.91
CA LEU A 321 75.22 30.18 35.33
C LEU A 321 74.86 28.99 36.24
N VAL A 322 74.96 29.16 37.56
CA VAL A 322 74.50 28.17 38.55
C VAL A 322 72.97 28.00 38.48
N GLU A 323 72.22 29.08 38.28
CA GLU A 323 70.77 29.03 38.08
C GLU A 323 70.40 28.26 36.80
N ILE A 324 71.09 28.52 35.68
CA ILE A 324 70.91 27.77 34.41
C ILE A 324 71.12 26.27 34.62
N ARG A 325 72.16 25.87 35.37
CA ARG A 325 72.44 24.47 35.70
C ARG A 325 71.32 23.85 36.55
N THR A 326 70.79 24.61 37.51
CA THR A 326 69.69 24.15 38.36
C THR A 326 68.39 23.96 37.56
N ILE A 327 68.10 24.87 36.63
CA ILE A 327 66.95 24.77 35.73
C ILE A 327 67.09 23.55 34.81
N THR A 328 68.27 23.34 34.21
CA THR A 328 68.52 22.16 33.35
C THR A 328 68.42 20.84 34.13
N GLN A 329 68.82 20.80 35.40
CA GLN A 329 68.62 19.62 36.25
C GLN A 329 67.13 19.29 36.43
N ARG A 330 66.28 20.30 36.62
CA ARG A 330 64.82 20.10 36.69
C ARG A 330 64.26 19.63 35.34
N THR A 331 64.83 20.10 34.23
CA THR A 331 64.47 19.63 32.89
C THR A 331 64.76 18.13 32.71
N PHE A 332 65.90 17.62 33.20
CA PHE A 332 66.21 16.19 33.16
C PHE A 332 65.14 15.35 33.88
N THR A 333 64.79 15.71 35.11
CA THR A 333 63.75 15.00 35.88
C THR A 333 62.39 15.04 35.20
N ALA A 334 62.01 16.15 34.56
CA ALA A 334 60.76 16.27 33.81
C ALA A 334 60.75 15.39 32.55
N VAL A 335 61.88 15.27 31.86
CA VAL A 335 62.04 14.38 30.71
C VAL A 335 61.92 12.91 31.12
N GLU A 336 62.58 12.51 32.21
CA GLU A 336 62.47 11.14 32.75
C GLU A 336 61.03 10.77 33.12
N ALA A 337 60.30 11.68 33.78
CA ALA A 337 58.89 11.49 34.11
C ALA A 337 58.02 11.35 32.85
N THR A 338 58.31 12.13 31.81
CA THR A 338 57.61 12.05 30.51
C THR A 338 57.83 10.70 29.83
N VAL A 339 59.06 10.19 29.84
CA VAL A 339 59.39 8.88 29.28
C VAL A 339 58.69 7.75 30.05
N ALA A 340 58.68 7.83 31.38
CA ALA A 340 57.98 6.84 32.21
C ALA A 340 56.47 6.84 31.94
N GLU A 341 55.86 8.01 31.74
CA GLU A 341 54.43 8.10 31.41
C GLU A 341 54.12 7.55 30.01
N THR A 342 54.97 7.80 29.02
CA THR A 342 54.80 7.21 27.68
C THR A 342 54.81 5.67 27.70
N GLN A 343 55.66 5.05 28.53
CA GLN A 343 55.69 3.58 28.69
C GLN A 343 54.43 3.03 29.35
N ARG A 344 53.85 3.78 30.30
CA ARG A 344 52.55 3.41 30.90
C ARG A 344 51.42 3.44 29.88
N LEU A 345 51.38 4.48 29.05
CA LEU A 345 50.36 4.63 28.01
C LEU A 345 50.45 3.52 26.95
N GLU A 346 51.66 3.09 26.55
CA GLU A 346 51.86 1.93 25.65
C GLU A 346 51.30 0.64 26.27
N ALA A 347 51.60 0.37 27.54
CA ALA A 347 51.09 -0.82 28.23
C ALA A 347 49.55 -0.80 28.35
N GLN A 348 48.96 0.37 28.60
CA GLN A 348 47.50 0.54 28.61
C GLN A 348 46.90 0.33 27.21
N GLY A 349 47.51 0.87 26.16
CA GLY A 349 47.10 0.68 24.77
C GLY A 349 47.05 -0.79 24.36
N ALA A 350 48.10 -1.56 24.67
CA ALA A 350 48.13 -3.01 24.43
C ALA A 350 46.98 -3.76 25.14
N THR A 351 46.59 -3.31 26.33
CA THR A 351 45.48 -3.89 27.08
C THR A 351 44.13 -3.61 26.42
N VAL A 352 43.97 -2.41 25.84
CA VAL A 352 42.77 -2.01 25.09
C VAL A 352 42.65 -2.82 23.80
N VAL A 353 43.74 -3.00 23.04
CA VAL A 353 43.74 -3.83 21.82
C VAL A 353 43.31 -5.27 22.12
N GLU A 354 43.85 -5.88 23.18
CA GLU A 354 43.46 -7.23 23.59
C GLU A 354 41.99 -7.31 24.07
N ALA A 355 41.48 -6.25 24.69
CA ALA A 355 40.06 -6.16 25.03
C ALA A 355 39.17 -6.05 23.78
N SER A 356 39.54 -5.19 22.81
CA SER A 356 38.84 -5.03 21.54
C SER A 356 38.80 -6.33 20.75
N ARG A 357 39.93 -7.06 20.68
CA ARG A 357 40.00 -8.36 20.02
C ARG A 357 39.09 -9.40 20.66
N ARG A 358 39.00 -9.43 21.99
CA ARG A 358 38.05 -10.28 22.73
C ARG A 358 36.60 -9.89 22.45
N VAL A 359 36.30 -8.59 22.36
CA VAL A 359 34.95 -8.11 22.01
C VAL A 359 34.59 -8.54 20.59
N ALA A 360 35.49 -8.36 19.62
CA ALA A 360 35.27 -8.77 18.22
C ALA A 360 34.99 -10.28 18.10
N LEU A 361 35.77 -11.14 18.76
CA LEU A 361 35.52 -12.59 18.81
C LEU A 361 34.19 -12.94 19.49
N ARG A 362 33.79 -12.19 20.53
CA ARG A 362 32.52 -12.42 21.23
C ARG A 362 31.33 -12.03 20.35
N VAL A 363 31.44 -10.89 19.67
CA VAL A 363 30.47 -10.41 18.68
C VAL A 363 30.26 -11.45 17.59
N GLU A 364 31.33 -11.98 17.00
CA GLU A 364 31.21 -13.00 15.95
C GLU A 364 30.42 -14.23 16.42
N ASN A 365 30.67 -14.70 17.65
CA ASN A 365 29.93 -15.81 18.24
C ASN A 365 28.47 -15.47 18.51
N VAL A 366 28.17 -14.26 19.02
CA VAL A 366 26.80 -13.80 19.28
C VAL A 366 26.00 -13.66 17.98
N THR A 367 26.59 -13.09 16.94
CA THR A 367 25.96 -12.95 15.62
C THR A 367 25.68 -14.33 15.02
N ARG A 368 26.61 -15.28 15.13
CA ARG A 368 26.41 -16.67 14.70
C ARG A 368 25.25 -17.35 15.43
N MET A 369 25.20 -17.23 16.75
CA MET A 369 24.11 -17.78 17.57
C MET A 369 22.76 -17.14 17.23
N ALA A 370 22.74 -15.84 16.92
CA ALA A 370 21.52 -15.14 16.51
C ALA A 370 20.99 -15.65 15.16
N ILE A 371 21.89 -15.94 14.20
CA ILE A 371 21.53 -16.54 12.92
C ILE A 371 20.97 -17.96 13.12
N GLU A 372 21.60 -18.79 13.96
CA GLU A 372 21.10 -20.13 14.29
C GLU A 372 19.72 -20.10 14.97
N GLN A 373 19.52 -19.23 15.97
CA GLN A 373 18.22 -19.05 16.62
C GLN A 373 17.13 -18.54 15.66
N SER A 374 17.49 -17.67 14.70
CA SER A 374 16.58 -17.25 13.64
C SER A 374 16.15 -18.43 12.76
N GLY A 375 17.07 -19.35 12.46
CA GLY A 375 16.77 -20.61 11.77
C GLY A 375 15.79 -21.49 12.54
N HIS A 376 16.01 -21.68 13.84
CA HIS A 376 15.09 -22.45 14.69
C HIS A 376 13.70 -21.80 14.81
N ALA A 377 13.64 -20.48 14.93
CA ALA A 377 12.37 -19.75 14.99
C ALA A 377 11.56 -19.92 13.70
N ARG A 378 12.21 -19.92 12.52
CA ARG A 378 11.55 -20.19 11.23
C ARG A 378 11.01 -21.61 11.14
N GLU A 379 11.76 -22.60 11.60
CA GLU A 379 11.30 -24.00 11.59
C GLU A 379 10.12 -24.21 12.54
N LEU A 380 10.15 -23.61 13.74
CA LEU A 380 9.00 -23.64 14.66
C LEU A 380 7.78 -22.95 14.05
N LEU A 381 7.95 -21.78 13.41
CA LEU A 381 6.90 -21.09 12.66
C LEU A 381 6.22 -22.01 11.65
N ARG A 382 7.03 -22.72 10.84
CA ARG A 382 6.55 -23.69 9.86
C ARG A 382 5.74 -24.82 10.52
N GLN A 383 6.22 -25.37 11.63
CA GLN A 383 5.54 -26.43 12.37
C GLN A 383 4.20 -25.96 12.97
N THR A 384 4.15 -24.75 13.53
CA THR A 384 2.90 -24.17 14.08
C THR A 384 1.90 -23.79 13.00
N GLN A 385 2.35 -23.35 11.82
CA GLN A 385 1.47 -23.11 10.68
C GLN A 385 0.84 -24.41 10.18
N GLU A 386 1.60 -25.50 10.09
CA GLU A 386 1.02 -26.80 9.72
C GLU A 386 0.04 -27.31 10.80
N MET A 387 0.35 -27.09 12.08
CA MET A 387 -0.55 -27.44 13.18
C MET A 387 -1.87 -26.64 13.14
N ALA A 388 -1.82 -25.34 12.83
CA ALA A 388 -3.01 -24.51 12.63
C ALA A 388 -3.83 -25.00 11.43
N ARG A 389 -3.17 -25.36 10.32
CA ARG A 389 -3.82 -25.89 9.12
C ARG A 389 -4.53 -27.21 9.38
N VAL A 390 -3.86 -28.14 10.06
CA VAL A 390 -4.45 -29.42 10.48
C VAL A 390 -5.61 -29.19 11.46
N GLY A 391 -5.46 -28.24 12.40
CA GLY A 391 -6.48 -27.86 13.36
C GLY A 391 -7.76 -27.33 12.70
N GLN A 392 -7.63 -26.37 11.78
CA GLN A 392 -8.76 -25.84 11.01
C GLN A 392 -9.43 -26.92 10.15
N GLY A 393 -8.65 -27.74 9.46
CA GLY A 393 -9.19 -28.83 8.63
C GLY A 393 -9.95 -29.88 9.46
N ALA A 394 -9.50 -30.18 10.68
CA ALA A 394 -10.22 -31.04 11.60
C ALA A 394 -11.49 -30.37 12.15
N SER A 395 -11.46 -29.06 12.40
CA SER A 395 -12.61 -28.31 12.95
C SER A 395 -13.74 -28.26 11.93
N GLN A 396 -13.43 -27.93 10.68
CA GLN A 396 -14.41 -27.92 9.59
C GLN A 396 -15.05 -29.30 9.38
N LYS A 397 -14.27 -30.38 9.47
CA LYS A 397 -14.80 -31.76 9.37
C LYS A 397 -15.70 -32.11 10.54
N ALA A 398 -15.32 -31.73 11.77
CA ALA A 398 -16.12 -31.96 12.96
C ALA A 398 -17.44 -31.18 12.91
N GLU A 399 -17.41 -29.91 12.50
CA GLU A 399 -18.62 -29.10 12.29
C GLU A 399 -19.52 -29.65 11.19
N ALA A 400 -18.95 -30.10 10.06
CA ALA A 400 -19.71 -30.71 8.98
C ALA A 400 -20.39 -32.00 9.45
N GLN A 401 -19.70 -32.86 10.20
CA GLN A 401 -20.29 -34.06 10.81
C GLN A 401 -21.36 -33.71 11.85
N ALA A 402 -21.18 -32.65 12.64
CA ALA A 402 -22.19 -32.23 13.62
C ALA A 402 -23.46 -31.72 12.92
N ARG A 403 -23.32 -30.97 11.83
CA ARG A 403 -24.45 -30.56 10.97
C ARG A 403 -25.14 -31.78 10.35
N THR A 404 -24.38 -32.69 9.76
CA THR A 404 -24.92 -33.95 9.22
C THR A 404 -25.64 -34.76 10.30
N GLY A 405 -25.12 -34.81 11.53
CA GLY A 405 -25.76 -35.43 12.68
C GLY A 405 -27.11 -34.79 13.04
N ARG A 406 -27.18 -33.46 13.03
CA ARG A 406 -28.42 -32.69 13.23
C ARG A 406 -29.44 -32.91 12.11
N ASP A 407 -29.01 -32.89 10.85
CA ASP A 407 -29.87 -33.12 9.68
C ASP A 407 -30.42 -34.56 9.66
N LEU A 408 -29.58 -35.54 10.03
CA LEU A 408 -30.05 -36.91 10.24
C LEU A 408 -31.04 -36.99 11.40
N SER A 409 -30.78 -36.29 12.52
CA SER A 409 -31.70 -36.27 13.64
C SER A 409 -33.06 -35.69 13.23
N GLU A 410 -33.08 -34.60 12.46
CA GLU A 410 -34.30 -34.01 11.94
C GLU A 410 -35.01 -34.96 10.95
N SER A 411 -34.25 -35.63 10.10
CA SER A 411 -34.78 -36.64 9.17
C SER A 411 -35.41 -37.83 9.91
N VAL A 412 -34.83 -38.25 11.03
CA VAL A 412 -35.36 -39.31 11.89
C VAL A 412 -36.61 -38.85 12.65
N VAL A 413 -36.70 -37.57 13.02
CA VAL A 413 -37.92 -36.96 13.58
C VAL A 413 -39.04 -36.95 12.54
N ARG A 414 -38.74 -36.56 11.29
CA ARG A 414 -39.71 -36.63 10.18
C ARG A 414 -40.10 -38.07 9.86
N LEU A 415 -39.16 -39.01 9.92
CA LEU A 415 -39.43 -40.44 9.77
C LEU A 415 -40.37 -40.94 10.88
N SER A 416 -40.17 -40.50 12.13
CA SER A 416 -41.03 -40.84 13.26
C SER A 416 -42.46 -40.31 13.05
N ALA A 417 -42.60 -39.07 12.57
CA ALA A 417 -43.90 -38.50 12.20
C ALA A 417 -44.58 -39.30 11.06
N ALA A 418 -43.82 -39.66 10.03
CA ALA A 418 -44.32 -40.47 8.92
C ALA A 418 -44.69 -41.91 9.35
N LEU A 419 -43.97 -42.49 10.31
CA LEU A 419 -44.28 -43.79 10.90
C LEU A 419 -45.58 -43.73 11.72
N GLU A 420 -45.85 -42.63 12.41
CA GLU A 420 -47.11 -42.41 13.12
C GLU A 420 -48.28 -42.23 12.14
N GLU A 421 -48.08 -41.49 11.04
CA GLU A 421 -49.06 -41.42 9.95
C GLU A 421 -49.31 -42.78 9.31
N LEU A 422 -48.25 -43.57 9.04
CA LEU A 422 -48.36 -44.93 8.51
C LEU A 422 -49.05 -45.87 9.49
N ARG A 423 -48.84 -45.71 10.80
CA ARG A 423 -49.52 -46.47 11.84
C ARG A 423 -51.01 -46.12 11.86
N SER A 424 -51.34 -44.84 11.84
CA SER A 424 -52.73 -44.36 11.75
C SER A 424 -53.41 -44.86 10.47
N ALA A 425 -52.73 -44.72 9.33
CA ALA A 425 -53.18 -45.24 8.04
C ALA A 425 -53.35 -46.76 8.07
N ASN A 426 -52.44 -47.52 8.71
CA ASN A 426 -52.56 -48.97 8.82
C ASN A 426 -53.74 -49.38 9.71
N VAL A 427 -54.02 -48.64 10.79
CA VAL A 427 -55.23 -48.84 11.62
C VAL A 427 -56.50 -48.54 10.80
N VAL A 428 -56.50 -47.45 10.03
CA VAL A 428 -57.60 -47.10 9.13
C VAL A 428 -57.77 -48.14 8.03
N LEU A 429 -56.69 -48.61 7.40
CA LEU A 429 -56.69 -49.64 6.37
C LEU A 429 -57.13 -51.00 6.92
N THR A 430 -56.79 -51.33 8.16
CA THR A 430 -57.27 -52.56 8.81
C THR A 430 -58.77 -52.48 9.09
N LYS A 431 -59.28 -51.31 9.49
CA LYS A 431 -60.73 -51.06 9.63
C LYS A 431 -61.43 -51.03 8.27
N ALA A 432 -60.79 -50.44 7.26
CA ALA A 432 -61.30 -50.38 5.90
C ALA A 432 -61.28 -51.77 5.24
N ASP A 433 -60.28 -52.62 5.49
CA ASP A 433 -60.26 -54.02 5.05
C ASP A 433 -61.45 -54.80 5.63
N ALA A 434 -61.76 -54.57 6.91
CA ALA A 434 -62.96 -55.14 7.54
C ALA A 434 -64.26 -54.59 6.92
N SER A 435 -64.33 -53.27 6.65
CA SER A 435 -65.48 -52.62 6.02
C SER A 435 -65.66 -53.03 4.55
N ILE A 436 -64.57 -53.15 3.78
CA ILE A 436 -64.56 -53.62 2.40
C ILE A 436 -65.01 -55.08 2.35
N ARG A 437 -64.61 -55.90 3.33
CA ARG A 437 -65.10 -57.29 3.42
C ARG A 437 -66.62 -57.34 3.61
N GLU A 438 -67.18 -56.40 4.36
CA GLU A 438 -68.62 -56.26 4.60
C GLU A 438 -69.35 -55.65 3.39
N GLU A 439 -68.78 -54.61 2.76
CA GLU A 439 -69.32 -53.97 1.55
C GLU A 439 -69.23 -54.88 0.32
N VAL A 440 -68.15 -55.65 0.14
CA VAL A 440 -68.04 -56.65 -0.94
C VAL A 440 -69.08 -57.75 -0.76
N ALA A 441 -69.44 -58.10 0.48
CA ALA A 441 -70.56 -58.98 0.78
C ALA A 441 -71.93 -58.35 0.44
N GLN A 442 -72.05 -57.02 0.54
CA GLN A 442 -73.21 -56.22 0.14
C GLN A 442 -73.31 -56.05 -1.39
N VAL A 443 -72.20 -55.79 -2.08
CA VAL A 443 -72.09 -55.67 -3.56
C VAL A 443 -72.48 -56.99 -4.24
N ARG A 444 -72.21 -58.13 -3.59
CA ARG A 444 -72.72 -59.45 -4.03
C ARG A 444 -74.26 -59.49 -4.06
N GLU A 445 -74.92 -58.82 -3.13
CA GLU A 445 -76.38 -58.74 -3.03
C GLU A 445 -76.96 -57.70 -4.01
N ASP A 446 -76.27 -56.58 -4.22
CA ASP A 446 -76.67 -55.54 -5.19
C ASP A 446 -76.47 -55.96 -6.65
N ALA A 447 -75.42 -56.73 -6.97
CA ALA A 447 -75.24 -57.31 -8.31
C ALA A 447 -76.42 -58.20 -8.74
N ARG A 448 -77.09 -58.88 -7.79
CA ARG A 448 -78.33 -59.64 -8.03
C ARG A 448 -79.55 -58.73 -8.27
N ARG A 449 -79.51 -57.49 -7.79
CA ARG A 449 -80.57 -56.49 -7.94
C ARG A 449 -80.46 -55.74 -9.28
N VAL A 450 -79.24 -55.45 -9.76
CA VAL A 450 -78.96 -54.80 -11.06
C VAL A 450 -79.46 -55.62 -12.26
N ILE A 451 -79.41 -56.96 -12.19
CA ILE A 451 -79.93 -57.86 -13.25
C ILE A 451 -81.43 -57.64 -13.51
N ARG A 452 -82.22 -57.17 -12.53
CA ARG A 452 -83.67 -56.93 -12.67
C ARG A 452 -84.04 -55.56 -13.24
N ILE A 453 -83.13 -54.58 -13.19
CA ILE A 453 -83.38 -53.20 -13.63
C ILE A 453 -82.98 -53.01 -15.11
N GLY A 454 -82.00 -53.78 -15.60
CA GLY A 454 -81.48 -53.71 -16.97
C GLY A 454 -82.51 -53.94 -18.09
N ASP A 455 -83.55 -54.74 -17.86
CA ASP A 455 -84.60 -55.03 -18.86
C ASP A 455 -85.51 -53.82 -19.17
N GLY A 456 -85.51 -52.78 -18.33
CA GLY A 456 -86.33 -51.58 -18.51
C GLY A 456 -85.68 -50.47 -19.35
N LEU A 457 -84.35 -50.38 -19.34
CA LEU A 457 -83.59 -49.25 -19.90
C LEU A 457 -83.40 -49.31 -21.43
N THR A 458 -83.48 -50.51 -22.02
CA THR A 458 -83.16 -50.75 -23.45
C THR A 458 -84.15 -50.09 -24.42
N ARG A 459 -85.35 -49.68 -23.99
CA ARG A 459 -86.38 -49.11 -24.89
C ARG A 459 -86.33 -47.59 -25.06
N THR A 460 -85.57 -46.86 -24.23
CA THR A 460 -85.60 -45.38 -24.20
C THR A 460 -84.39 -44.76 -24.92
N VAL A 461 -83.38 -45.57 -25.25
CA VAL A 461 -82.06 -45.09 -25.70
C VAL A 461 -81.93 -45.00 -27.23
N ASP A 462 -82.72 -45.76 -28.00
CA ASP A 462 -82.64 -45.80 -29.48
C ASP A 462 -83.05 -44.49 -30.18
N GLN A 463 -83.70 -43.54 -29.48
CA GLN A 463 -84.18 -42.28 -30.08
C GLN A 463 -83.22 -41.09 -29.91
N LEU A 464 -82.24 -41.17 -29.01
CA LEU A 464 -81.29 -40.07 -28.71
C LEU A 464 -80.00 -40.13 -29.54
N GLY A 465 -79.68 -41.26 -30.17
CA GLY A 465 -78.41 -41.49 -30.87
C GLY A 465 -78.33 -40.94 -32.30
N HIS A 466 -79.39 -40.36 -32.86
CA HIS A 466 -79.39 -39.86 -34.25
C HIS A 466 -78.98 -38.37 -34.40
N GLU A 467 -78.89 -37.59 -33.32
CA GLU A 467 -78.70 -36.13 -33.43
C GLU A 467 -77.29 -35.62 -33.10
N ALA A 468 -76.40 -36.44 -32.54
CA ALA A 468 -75.18 -35.93 -31.90
C ALA A 468 -73.86 -36.26 -32.64
N GLU A 469 -73.93 -36.89 -33.82
CA GLU A 469 -72.77 -37.34 -34.60
C GLU A 469 -72.11 -36.23 -35.48
N GLY A 470 -72.64 -35.00 -35.48
CA GLY A 470 -72.23 -33.94 -36.41
C GLY A 470 -71.31 -32.83 -35.88
N LEU A 471 -70.95 -32.80 -34.59
CA LEU A 471 -70.40 -31.56 -33.98
C LEU A 471 -69.02 -31.66 -33.32
N GLU A 472 -68.21 -32.69 -33.62
CA GLU A 472 -66.93 -32.95 -32.93
C GLU A 472 -65.66 -32.59 -33.75
N ALA A 473 -65.76 -32.01 -34.96
CA ALA A 473 -64.61 -31.90 -35.86
C ALA A 473 -63.73 -30.61 -35.78
N GLU A 474 -64.12 -29.51 -35.13
CA GLU A 474 -63.65 -28.18 -35.58
C GLU A 474 -63.03 -27.20 -34.56
N VAL A 475 -62.26 -27.59 -33.52
CA VAL A 475 -61.58 -26.58 -32.64
C VAL A 475 -60.23 -27.01 -32.09
N TYR A 476 -59.15 -26.59 -32.75
CA TYR A 476 -57.81 -26.33 -32.17
C TYR A 476 -57.12 -25.34 -33.11
N HIS A 477 -56.60 -24.16 -32.66
CA HIS A 477 -55.53 -23.33 -33.29
C HIS A 477 -55.39 -21.89 -32.68
N PHE A 478 -54.45 -21.54 -31.76
CA PHE A 478 -53.98 -20.13 -31.51
C PHE A 478 -52.56 -20.03 -30.84
N LYS A 479 -51.74 -18.99 -31.16
CA LYS A 479 -50.28 -18.80 -30.87
C LYS A 479 -49.85 -17.38 -30.34
N LEU A 480 -48.62 -17.26 -29.77
CA LEU A 480 -47.86 -16.07 -29.25
C LEU A 480 -46.70 -15.62 -30.19
N PRO A 481 -46.05 -14.43 -29.99
CA PRO A 481 -45.03 -13.87 -30.90
C PRO A 481 -43.70 -14.66 -30.94
N THR A 482 -43.04 -14.67 -32.10
CA THR A 482 -41.78 -15.40 -32.38
C THR A 482 -40.61 -14.46 -32.68
N PRO A 483 -39.38 -14.75 -32.21
CA PRO A 483 -38.18 -13.97 -32.54
C PRO A 483 -37.93 -13.86 -34.05
N HIS A 484 -37.46 -12.70 -34.51
CA HIS A 484 -37.09 -12.47 -35.92
C HIS A 484 -35.59 -12.15 -36.03
N SER A 485 -34.91 -12.80 -36.98
CA SER A 485 -33.52 -12.49 -37.32
C SER A 485 -33.49 -11.52 -38.50
N GLY A 486 -32.59 -10.55 -38.46
CA GLY A 486 -32.30 -9.59 -39.52
C GLY A 486 -32.29 -8.14 -39.04
N GLY A 487 -32.03 -7.23 -39.97
CA GLY A 487 -32.15 -5.78 -39.75
C GLY A 487 -30.88 -5.12 -39.20
N THR A 488 -30.96 -3.79 -39.01
CA THR A 488 -29.88 -2.96 -38.49
C THR A 488 -30.30 -2.34 -37.16
N LEU A 489 -29.46 -2.44 -36.15
CA LEU A 489 -29.64 -1.73 -34.88
C LEU A 489 -28.67 -0.54 -34.82
N ARG A 490 -29.21 0.68 -34.70
CA ARG A 490 -28.42 1.92 -34.62
C ARG A 490 -28.25 2.31 -33.15
N VAL A 491 -27.02 2.55 -32.73
CA VAL A 491 -26.65 2.75 -31.32
C VAL A 491 -26.01 4.12 -31.15
N GLY A 492 -26.52 4.95 -30.24
CA GLY A 492 -25.88 6.22 -29.89
C GLY A 492 -24.78 6.01 -28.85
N MET A 493 -23.58 6.48 -29.15
CA MET A 493 -22.39 6.36 -28.29
C MET A 493 -21.83 7.74 -28.00
N HIS A 494 -21.75 8.16 -26.74
CA HIS A 494 -21.44 9.55 -26.36
C HIS A 494 -20.01 9.76 -25.84
N GLN A 495 -19.29 8.69 -25.55
CA GLN A 495 -17.90 8.73 -25.07
C GLN A 495 -16.97 8.14 -26.15
N ALA A 496 -16.72 8.94 -27.20
CA ALA A 496 -15.95 8.52 -28.38
C ALA A 496 -14.55 9.17 -28.48
N ALA A 497 -14.10 9.88 -27.44
CA ALA A 497 -12.82 10.59 -27.49
C ALA A 497 -11.64 9.64 -27.72
N SER A 498 -11.69 8.45 -27.13
CA SER A 498 -10.72 7.36 -27.32
C SER A 498 -10.81 6.72 -28.71
N LEU A 499 -12.01 6.56 -29.29
CA LEU A 499 -12.20 6.02 -30.66
C LEU A 499 -11.54 6.85 -31.78
N ARG A 500 -11.17 8.11 -31.51
CA ARG A 500 -10.38 8.93 -32.44
C ARG A 500 -8.95 8.39 -32.64
N ASN A 501 -8.45 7.59 -31.70
CA ASN A 501 -7.23 6.81 -31.86
C ASN A 501 -7.59 5.42 -32.38
N ARG A 502 -7.03 5.00 -33.53
CA ARG A 502 -7.28 3.67 -34.13
C ARG A 502 -6.96 2.50 -33.20
N GLN A 503 -6.17 2.70 -32.15
CA GLN A 503 -5.90 1.70 -31.11
C GLN A 503 -7.10 1.40 -30.21
N ALA A 504 -8.15 2.22 -30.20
CA ALA A 504 -9.23 2.13 -29.21
C ALA A 504 -10.20 0.96 -29.39
N VAL A 505 -10.24 0.32 -30.57
CA VAL A 505 -10.98 -0.94 -30.77
C VAL A 505 -10.15 -2.18 -30.39
N ASP A 506 -8.87 -2.01 -30.05
CA ASP A 506 -8.09 -3.10 -29.49
C ASP A 506 -8.58 -3.36 -28.04
N PRO A 507 -8.91 -4.61 -27.69
CA PRO A 507 -9.31 -4.95 -26.33
C PRO A 507 -8.33 -4.50 -25.25
N LEU A 508 -7.03 -4.40 -25.54
CA LEU A 508 -6.02 -3.96 -24.57
C LEU A 508 -6.15 -2.51 -24.11
N PHE A 509 -6.85 -1.66 -24.86
CA PHE A 509 -7.00 -0.23 -24.57
C PHE A 509 -8.47 0.16 -24.36
N SER A 510 -9.38 -0.82 -24.32
CA SER A 510 -10.83 -0.63 -24.15
C SER A 510 -11.21 -0.44 -22.68
N VAL A 511 -10.63 0.56 -22.00
CA VAL A 511 -10.86 0.84 -20.57
C VAL A 511 -12.17 1.59 -20.30
N GLU A 512 -12.73 2.23 -21.31
CA GLU A 512 -14.03 2.90 -21.20
C GLU A 512 -15.16 1.87 -21.33
N ASN A 513 -16.10 1.86 -20.39
CA ASN A 513 -17.13 0.81 -20.35
C ASN A 513 -18.01 0.76 -21.60
N GLN A 514 -18.37 1.91 -22.16
CA GLN A 514 -19.18 1.96 -23.39
C GLN A 514 -18.38 1.46 -24.60
N VAL A 515 -17.07 1.73 -24.64
CA VAL A 515 -16.17 1.15 -25.66
C VAL A 515 -16.03 -0.36 -25.45
N SER A 516 -16.00 -0.84 -24.21
CA SER A 516 -16.03 -2.27 -23.89
C SER A 516 -17.27 -2.99 -24.45
N GLU A 517 -18.44 -2.35 -24.54
CA GLU A 517 -19.61 -2.95 -25.22
C GLU A 517 -19.38 -3.16 -26.71
N LEU A 518 -18.76 -2.19 -27.39
CA LEU A 518 -18.38 -2.31 -28.79
C LEU A 518 -17.31 -3.39 -28.99
N THR A 519 -16.29 -3.41 -28.15
CA THR A 519 -15.20 -4.39 -28.24
C THR A 519 -15.69 -5.81 -27.97
N ALA A 520 -16.62 -6.02 -27.02
CA ALA A 520 -17.25 -7.31 -26.77
C ALA A 520 -18.10 -7.84 -27.94
N CYS A 521 -18.52 -6.96 -28.86
CA CYS A 521 -19.17 -7.40 -30.11
C CYS A 521 -18.18 -8.06 -31.07
N VAL A 522 -16.90 -7.70 -30.99
CA VAL A 522 -15.85 -8.11 -31.95
C VAL A 522 -14.98 -9.24 -31.38
N PHE A 523 -14.70 -9.22 -30.09
CA PHE A 523 -13.79 -10.17 -29.43
C PHE A 523 -14.52 -10.95 -28.33
N SER A 524 -14.21 -12.24 -28.21
CA SER A 524 -14.74 -13.11 -27.15
C SER A 524 -13.66 -13.43 -26.12
N THR A 525 -14.08 -13.67 -24.88
CA THR A 525 -13.22 -14.00 -23.73
C THR A 525 -13.18 -15.51 -23.50
N LEU A 526 -12.32 -15.99 -22.59
CA LEU A 526 -12.32 -17.41 -22.23
C LEU A 526 -13.60 -17.82 -21.51
N VAL A 527 -14.07 -16.95 -20.62
CA VAL A 527 -15.30 -17.10 -19.85
C VAL A 527 -16.10 -15.82 -19.93
N ARG A 528 -17.43 -15.90 -19.82
CA ARG A 528 -18.34 -14.75 -19.86
C ARG A 528 -19.00 -14.62 -18.50
N ARG A 529 -19.08 -13.40 -17.95
CA ARG A 529 -19.86 -13.15 -16.73
C ARG A 529 -21.33 -13.01 -17.10
N GLU A 530 -22.22 -13.60 -16.32
CA GLU A 530 -23.67 -13.36 -16.29
C GLU A 530 -24.06 -12.82 -14.90
N ASP A 531 -25.25 -12.26 -14.77
CA ASP A 531 -25.75 -11.75 -13.47
C ASP A 531 -25.86 -12.87 -12.42
N GLY A 532 -25.89 -14.15 -12.85
CA GLY A 532 -25.91 -15.33 -11.98
C GLY A 532 -24.55 -16.00 -11.72
N GLY A 533 -23.45 -15.53 -12.33
CA GLY A 533 -22.12 -16.14 -12.18
C GLY A 533 -21.32 -16.20 -13.48
N LEU A 534 -20.28 -17.03 -13.51
CA LEU A 534 -19.45 -17.22 -14.71
C LEU A 534 -20.00 -18.35 -15.60
N GLU A 535 -20.03 -18.10 -16.91
CA GLU A 535 -20.42 -19.05 -17.94
C GLU A 535 -19.27 -19.33 -18.93
N PRO A 536 -19.25 -20.52 -19.55
CA PRO A 536 -18.31 -20.86 -20.62
C PRO A 536 -18.48 -19.97 -21.87
N ASP A 537 -17.39 -19.40 -22.38
CA ASP A 537 -17.36 -18.68 -23.66
C ASP A 537 -16.39 -19.35 -24.65
N LEU A 538 -15.20 -18.80 -24.96
CA LEU A 538 -14.23 -19.51 -25.81
C LEU A 538 -13.72 -20.82 -25.18
N ALA A 539 -13.66 -20.89 -23.85
CA ALA A 539 -13.47 -22.14 -23.12
C ALA A 539 -14.82 -22.84 -22.91
N GLU A 540 -14.93 -24.12 -23.26
CA GLU A 540 -16.14 -24.92 -22.99
C GLU A 540 -16.26 -25.34 -21.53
N ARG A 541 -15.13 -25.44 -20.84
CA ARG A 541 -15.02 -25.68 -19.39
C ARG A 541 -13.64 -25.24 -18.88
N TRP A 542 -13.51 -25.14 -17.57
CA TRP A 542 -12.24 -24.91 -16.90
C TRP A 542 -12.15 -25.77 -15.64
N ASP A 543 -10.92 -26.12 -15.26
CA ASP A 543 -10.61 -26.73 -13.97
C ASP A 543 -9.78 -25.72 -13.15
N ALA A 544 -10.21 -25.42 -11.92
CA ALA A 544 -9.42 -24.68 -10.95
C ALA A 544 -8.89 -25.66 -9.92
N ASP A 545 -7.59 -25.64 -9.65
CA ASP A 545 -7.02 -26.51 -8.63
C ASP A 545 -7.46 -26.07 -7.22
N PRO A 546 -7.42 -26.96 -6.21
CA PRO A 546 -7.83 -26.63 -4.85
C PRO A 546 -7.00 -25.52 -4.19
N SER A 547 -5.83 -25.17 -4.74
CA SER A 547 -5.01 -24.06 -4.23
C SER A 547 -5.34 -22.71 -4.88
N ALA A 548 -6.22 -22.67 -5.88
CA ALA A 548 -6.54 -21.49 -6.69
C ALA A 548 -5.31 -20.79 -7.29
N ARG A 549 -4.26 -21.58 -7.57
CA ARG A 549 -3.01 -21.13 -8.21
C ARG A 549 -2.87 -21.66 -9.62
N ARG A 550 -3.67 -22.64 -10.03
CA ARG A 550 -3.62 -23.25 -11.35
C ARG A 550 -5.01 -23.35 -11.94
N TYR A 551 -5.15 -22.81 -13.14
CA TYR A 551 -6.39 -22.79 -13.91
C TYR A 551 -6.15 -23.39 -15.27
N ARG A 552 -6.91 -24.42 -15.63
CA ARG A 552 -6.82 -25.07 -16.93
C ARG A 552 -8.07 -24.81 -17.72
N PHE A 553 -7.93 -24.17 -18.88
CA PHE A 553 -9.02 -23.85 -19.80
C PHE A 553 -9.02 -24.82 -20.97
N TYR A 554 -10.18 -25.39 -21.27
CA TYR A 554 -10.39 -26.26 -22.41
C TYR A 554 -11.18 -25.48 -23.46
N LEU A 555 -10.56 -25.21 -24.60
CA LEU A 555 -11.11 -24.38 -25.66
C LEU A 555 -12.10 -25.16 -26.53
N ARG A 556 -13.14 -24.46 -26.98
CA ARG A 556 -14.09 -24.99 -27.97
C ARG A 556 -13.37 -25.32 -29.28
N ARG A 557 -13.67 -26.51 -29.81
CA ARG A 557 -13.16 -26.93 -31.12
C ARG A 557 -13.94 -26.26 -32.24
N GLY A 558 -13.24 -25.88 -33.32
CA GLY A 558 -13.86 -25.33 -34.53
C GLY A 558 -14.27 -23.86 -34.44
N VAL A 559 -13.90 -23.14 -33.36
CA VAL A 559 -14.05 -21.68 -33.32
C VAL A 559 -13.07 -21.06 -34.31
N ALA A 560 -13.56 -20.15 -35.15
CA ALA A 560 -12.76 -19.42 -36.12
C ALA A 560 -12.72 -17.93 -35.78
N PHE A 561 -11.57 -17.29 -36.04
CA PHE A 561 -11.48 -15.85 -36.14
C PHE A 561 -12.25 -15.35 -37.36
N HIS A 562 -12.53 -14.04 -37.42
CA HIS A 562 -13.28 -13.42 -38.52
C HIS A 562 -12.66 -13.60 -39.92
N ASP A 563 -11.37 -13.95 -40.01
CA ASP A 563 -10.66 -14.26 -41.25
C ASP A 563 -10.71 -15.75 -41.65
N GLY A 564 -11.41 -16.59 -40.87
CA GLY A 564 -11.58 -18.02 -41.10
C GLY A 564 -10.50 -18.92 -40.48
N THR A 565 -9.44 -18.37 -39.91
CA THR A 565 -8.41 -19.19 -39.24
C THR A 565 -8.94 -19.70 -37.90
N LEU A 566 -8.64 -20.95 -37.56
CA LEU A 566 -9.09 -21.57 -36.31
C LEU A 566 -8.37 -20.98 -35.08
N LEU A 567 -9.11 -20.87 -33.98
CA LEU A 567 -8.60 -20.49 -32.66
C LEU A 567 -7.84 -21.66 -32.02
N THR A 568 -6.64 -21.37 -31.50
CA THR A 568 -5.83 -22.30 -30.72
C THR A 568 -5.44 -21.72 -29.37
N ALA A 569 -5.01 -22.56 -28.43
CA ALA A 569 -4.48 -22.14 -27.13
C ALA A 569 -3.25 -21.22 -27.25
N ASN A 570 -2.49 -21.34 -28.34
CA ASN A 570 -1.37 -20.44 -28.62
C ASN A 570 -1.82 -19.01 -28.95
N ASP A 571 -2.98 -18.84 -29.59
CA ASP A 571 -3.54 -17.50 -29.85
C ASP A 571 -3.95 -16.83 -28.54
N VAL A 572 -4.54 -17.60 -27.63
CA VAL A 572 -4.89 -17.12 -26.27
C VAL A 572 -3.62 -16.72 -25.52
N LYS A 573 -2.60 -17.59 -25.47
CA LYS A 573 -1.31 -17.28 -24.83
C LYS A 573 -0.72 -15.97 -25.39
N ARG A 574 -0.64 -15.83 -26.71
CA ARG A 574 -0.10 -14.63 -27.36
C ARG A 574 -0.85 -13.36 -27.00
N HIS A 575 -2.18 -13.40 -26.91
CA HIS A 575 -2.96 -12.23 -26.50
C HIS A 575 -2.69 -11.85 -25.04
N LEU A 576 -2.64 -12.84 -24.13
CA LEU A 576 -2.32 -12.57 -22.71
C LEU A 576 -0.89 -12.06 -22.52
N GLU A 577 0.08 -12.54 -23.31
CA GLU A 577 1.44 -11.97 -23.35
C GLU A 577 1.43 -10.53 -23.90
N ARG A 578 0.60 -10.26 -24.92
CA ARG A 578 0.40 -8.91 -25.47
C ARG A 578 -0.10 -7.93 -24.42
N LEU A 579 -0.98 -8.37 -23.51
CA LEU A 579 -1.45 -7.56 -22.38
C LEU A 579 -0.28 -7.18 -21.43
N LEU A 580 0.67 -8.10 -21.22
CA LEU A 580 1.80 -7.91 -20.32
C LEU A 580 2.98 -7.12 -20.94
N ASP A 581 3.01 -6.98 -22.26
CA ASP A 581 4.12 -6.35 -22.99
C ASP A 581 4.33 -4.88 -22.58
N PRO A 582 5.49 -4.53 -21.96
CA PRO A 582 5.80 -3.15 -21.57
C PRO A 582 5.78 -2.17 -22.74
N ALA A 583 6.09 -2.61 -23.97
CA ALA A 583 6.14 -1.75 -25.14
C ALA A 583 4.75 -1.22 -25.53
N LEU A 584 3.70 -1.99 -25.24
CA LEU A 584 2.32 -1.61 -25.54
C LEU A 584 1.72 -0.69 -24.47
N ARG A 585 2.30 -0.67 -23.25
CA ARG A 585 1.81 0.16 -22.14
C ARG A 585 0.31 -0.03 -21.90
N SER A 586 -0.17 -1.28 -21.97
CA SER A 586 -1.57 -1.57 -21.72
C SER A 586 -1.96 -1.09 -20.31
N PRO A 587 -3.07 -0.33 -20.17
CA PRO A 587 -3.54 0.20 -18.88
C PRO A 587 -3.84 -0.91 -17.86
N ASP A 588 -4.30 -2.07 -18.34
CA ASP A 588 -4.73 -3.19 -17.50
C ASP A 588 -3.64 -4.27 -17.30
N ARG A 589 -2.37 -3.93 -17.57
CA ARG A 589 -1.24 -4.84 -17.39
C ARG A 589 -1.21 -5.50 -16.00
N SER A 590 -1.56 -4.75 -14.96
CA SER A 590 -1.55 -5.19 -13.56
C SER A 590 -2.49 -6.38 -13.28
N LEU A 591 -3.50 -6.62 -14.13
CA LEU A 591 -4.44 -7.73 -13.97
C LEU A 591 -3.74 -9.10 -13.96
N LEU A 592 -2.68 -9.25 -14.77
CA LEU A 592 -1.95 -10.52 -14.97
C LEU A 592 -0.53 -10.52 -14.39
N GLU A 593 -0.16 -9.50 -13.61
CA GLU A 593 1.18 -9.44 -12.99
C GLU A 593 1.43 -10.61 -12.02
N ASP A 594 0.37 -11.20 -11.45
CA ASP A 594 0.44 -12.32 -10.52
C ASP A 594 0.73 -13.68 -11.21
N VAL A 595 0.70 -13.75 -12.54
CA VAL A 595 1.02 -14.95 -13.33
C VAL A 595 2.51 -15.28 -13.19
N GLU A 596 2.85 -16.56 -13.02
CA GLU A 596 4.25 -17.00 -12.91
C GLU A 596 5.07 -16.57 -14.13
N GLY A 597 6.21 -15.91 -13.92
CA GLY A 597 7.05 -15.41 -15.02
C GLY A 597 6.59 -14.10 -15.67
N ALA A 598 5.44 -13.53 -15.26
CA ALA A 598 4.94 -12.29 -15.85
C ALA A 598 5.88 -11.10 -15.58
N PRO A 599 6.40 -10.86 -14.36
CA PRO A 599 7.36 -9.76 -14.16
C PRO A 599 8.70 -9.95 -14.84
N GLU A 600 9.19 -11.18 -14.97
CA GLU A 600 10.41 -11.50 -15.72
C GLU A 600 10.22 -11.20 -17.21
N TYR A 601 9.09 -11.61 -17.79
CA TYR A 601 8.71 -11.25 -19.17
C TYR A 601 8.63 -9.74 -19.33
N ALA A 602 7.92 -9.08 -18.40
CA ALA A 602 7.63 -7.68 -18.50
C ALA A 602 8.83 -6.76 -18.16
N ALA A 603 9.89 -7.31 -17.57
CA ALA A 603 11.21 -6.69 -17.40
C ALA A 603 12.19 -7.02 -18.55
N GLY A 604 11.75 -7.78 -19.56
CA GLY A 604 12.58 -8.22 -20.69
C GLY A 604 13.62 -9.29 -20.34
N MET A 605 13.49 -9.95 -19.17
CA MET A 605 14.37 -11.02 -18.71
C MET A 605 13.97 -12.41 -19.22
N ALA A 606 12.70 -12.56 -19.65
CA ALA A 606 12.17 -13.77 -20.28
C ALA A 606 11.56 -13.46 -21.66
N ARG A 607 11.56 -14.44 -22.56
CA ARG A 607 10.98 -14.28 -23.92
C ARG A 607 9.48 -14.56 -23.97
N ASP A 608 8.98 -15.34 -23.02
CA ASP A 608 7.60 -15.76 -22.89
C ASP A 608 7.22 -15.85 -21.40
N VAL A 609 5.92 -15.90 -21.12
CA VAL A 609 5.42 -15.96 -19.73
C VAL A 609 5.30 -17.41 -19.31
N SER A 610 6.17 -17.86 -18.40
CA SER A 610 6.26 -19.28 -18.00
C SER A 610 4.97 -19.87 -17.42
N GLY A 611 4.16 -19.02 -16.78
CA GLY A 611 2.88 -19.39 -16.20
C GLY A 611 1.77 -19.60 -17.22
N LEU A 612 1.97 -19.20 -18.49
CA LEU A 612 1.05 -19.45 -19.61
C LEU A 612 1.56 -20.65 -20.42
N GLU A 613 1.05 -21.83 -20.10
CA GLU A 613 1.50 -23.10 -20.67
C GLU A 613 0.45 -23.67 -21.63
N VAL A 614 0.82 -23.81 -22.90
CA VAL A 614 -0.01 -24.46 -23.92
C VAL A 614 0.27 -25.96 -23.84
N LEU A 615 -0.71 -26.74 -23.39
CA LEU A 615 -0.58 -28.20 -23.24
C LEU A 615 -0.89 -28.92 -24.57
N ASP A 616 -1.86 -28.39 -25.31
CA ASP A 616 -2.22 -28.79 -26.68
C ASP A 616 -2.98 -27.65 -27.38
N ASP A 617 -3.37 -27.82 -28.64
CA ASP A 617 -4.06 -26.81 -29.45
C ASP A 617 -5.35 -26.26 -28.82
N HIS A 618 -5.95 -26.98 -27.87
CA HIS A 618 -7.21 -26.62 -27.23
C HIS A 618 -7.13 -26.58 -25.71
N THR A 619 -5.92 -26.62 -25.13
CA THR A 619 -5.76 -26.63 -23.67
C THR A 619 -4.68 -25.64 -23.25
N LEU A 620 -5.09 -24.63 -22.49
CA LEU A 620 -4.20 -23.63 -21.89
C LEU A 620 -4.22 -23.79 -20.36
N GLU A 621 -3.06 -23.92 -19.76
CA GLU A 621 -2.87 -23.85 -18.31
C GLU A 621 -2.28 -22.49 -17.92
N ILE A 622 -2.88 -21.85 -16.93
CA ILE A 622 -2.41 -20.61 -16.32
C ILE A 622 -2.03 -20.86 -14.87
N ARG A 623 -0.80 -20.50 -14.49
CA ARG A 623 -0.25 -20.63 -13.14
C ARG A 623 0.01 -19.27 -12.50
N LEU A 624 -0.38 -19.13 -11.24
CA LEU A 624 -0.27 -17.92 -10.43
C LEU A 624 0.73 -18.12 -9.30
N ARG A 625 1.46 -17.07 -8.95
CA ARG A 625 2.40 -17.08 -7.82
C ARG A 625 1.70 -17.18 -6.46
N GLU A 626 0.49 -16.64 -6.37
CA GLU A 626 -0.36 -16.64 -5.18
C GLU A 626 -1.79 -17.06 -5.54
N PRO A 627 -2.56 -17.63 -4.59
CA PRO A 627 -3.96 -17.96 -4.82
C PRO A 627 -4.75 -16.69 -5.15
N LYS A 628 -5.67 -16.77 -6.10
CA LYS A 628 -6.53 -15.63 -6.44
C LYS A 628 -7.95 -16.10 -6.74
N ALA A 629 -8.81 -16.09 -5.73
CA ALA A 629 -10.16 -16.65 -5.80
C ALA A 629 -11.02 -16.06 -6.95
N PHE A 630 -10.77 -14.81 -7.33
CA PHE A 630 -11.48 -14.11 -8.41
C PHE A 630 -10.74 -14.14 -9.76
N PHE A 631 -9.70 -14.96 -9.94
CA PHE A 631 -8.92 -14.99 -11.20
C PHE A 631 -9.79 -15.30 -12.43
N LEU A 632 -10.75 -16.21 -12.30
CA LEU A 632 -11.69 -16.51 -13.39
C LEU A 632 -12.54 -15.29 -13.79
N GLN A 633 -12.82 -14.37 -12.86
CA GLN A 633 -13.53 -13.13 -13.17
C GLN A 633 -12.67 -12.22 -14.06
N LEU A 634 -11.35 -12.22 -13.86
CA LEU A 634 -10.43 -11.45 -14.69
C LEU A 634 -10.43 -11.96 -16.14
N MET A 635 -10.60 -13.27 -16.33
CA MET A 635 -10.71 -13.91 -17.65
C MET A 635 -12.05 -13.64 -18.37
N ALA A 636 -12.96 -12.90 -17.73
CA ALA A 636 -14.18 -12.39 -18.34
C ALA A 636 -14.09 -10.92 -18.76
N LEU A 637 -12.97 -10.25 -18.47
CA LEU A 637 -12.79 -8.83 -18.79
C LEU A 637 -12.43 -8.62 -20.25
N THR A 638 -12.89 -7.51 -20.83
CA THR A 638 -12.63 -7.11 -22.22
C THR A 638 -11.13 -7.12 -22.56
N ALA A 639 -10.26 -6.68 -21.64
CA ALA A 639 -8.81 -6.70 -21.83
C ALA A 639 -8.25 -8.11 -22.12
N THR A 640 -8.93 -9.15 -21.63
CA THR A 640 -8.57 -10.56 -21.83
C THR A 640 -9.28 -11.21 -23.03
N ALA A 641 -10.10 -10.45 -23.76
CA ALA A 641 -10.76 -10.93 -24.98
C ALA A 641 -9.73 -11.19 -26.08
N VAL A 642 -9.79 -12.39 -26.67
CA VAL A 642 -8.70 -12.91 -27.51
C VAL A 642 -8.73 -12.23 -28.88
N ALA A 643 -7.67 -11.48 -29.18
CA ALA A 643 -7.47 -10.82 -30.45
C ALA A 643 -6.20 -11.32 -31.14
N ARG A 644 -6.26 -11.52 -32.46
CA ARG A 644 -5.10 -11.87 -33.29
C ARG A 644 -4.87 -10.82 -34.35
N THR A 645 -3.62 -10.60 -34.74
CA THR A 645 -3.28 -9.80 -35.91
C THR A 645 -3.29 -10.67 -37.16
N ASP A 646 -4.05 -10.28 -38.18
CA ASP A 646 -4.08 -10.96 -39.48
C ASP A 646 -2.83 -10.65 -40.34
N ALA A 647 -2.74 -11.27 -41.52
CA ALA A 647 -1.63 -11.03 -42.45
C ALA A 647 -1.52 -9.58 -42.96
N ASN A 648 -2.57 -8.77 -42.81
CA ASN A 648 -2.63 -7.38 -43.21
C ASN A 648 -2.37 -6.42 -42.04
N GLY A 649 -2.03 -6.93 -40.86
CA GLY A 649 -1.79 -6.11 -39.66
C GLY A 649 -3.07 -5.66 -38.94
N ARG A 650 -4.25 -6.20 -39.29
CA ARG A 650 -5.53 -5.85 -38.67
C ARG A 650 -5.82 -6.78 -37.50
N LEU A 651 -6.37 -6.25 -36.42
CA LEU A 651 -6.88 -7.08 -35.34
C LEU A 651 -8.18 -7.76 -35.77
N VAL A 652 -8.24 -9.07 -35.60
CA VAL A 652 -9.39 -9.92 -35.85
C VAL A 652 -9.76 -10.65 -34.57
N GLY A 653 -11.06 -10.79 -34.33
CA GLY A 653 -11.61 -11.46 -33.16
C GLY A 653 -12.41 -12.70 -33.52
N THR A 654 -13.08 -13.26 -32.52
CA THR A 654 -13.94 -14.45 -32.60
C THR A 654 -15.39 -14.14 -32.25
N GLY A 655 -15.70 -12.85 -32.00
CA GLY A 655 -16.98 -12.37 -31.50
C GLY A 655 -18.14 -12.43 -32.50
N PRO A 656 -19.36 -12.10 -32.03
CA PRO A 656 -20.61 -12.21 -32.79
C PRO A 656 -20.67 -11.30 -34.03
N PHE A 657 -19.92 -10.20 -34.05
CA PHE A 657 -19.84 -9.27 -35.16
C PHE A 657 -18.38 -9.05 -35.58
N ARG A 658 -18.17 -8.64 -36.84
CA ARG A 658 -16.86 -8.26 -37.38
C ARG A 658 -16.87 -6.80 -37.80
N LEU A 659 -15.74 -6.13 -37.62
CA LEU A 659 -15.58 -4.71 -37.94
C LEU A 659 -15.62 -4.48 -39.46
N LEU A 660 -16.65 -3.77 -39.93
CA LEU A 660 -16.80 -3.40 -41.34
C LEU A 660 -16.21 -2.01 -41.63
N ALA A 661 -16.54 -1.02 -40.81
CA ALA A 661 -16.04 0.36 -40.95
C ALA A 661 -15.75 0.99 -39.58
N LEU A 662 -14.66 1.75 -39.50
CA LEU A 662 -14.26 2.55 -38.33
C LEU A 662 -13.96 3.97 -38.83
N GLU A 663 -14.94 4.85 -38.69
CA GLU A 663 -14.88 6.26 -39.10
C GLU A 663 -15.00 7.17 -37.87
N PRO A 664 -14.56 8.44 -37.94
CA PRO A 664 -14.55 9.31 -36.76
C PRO A 664 -15.94 9.63 -36.19
N GLU A 665 -17.00 9.49 -36.98
CA GLU A 665 -18.38 9.82 -36.66
C GLU A 665 -19.28 8.58 -36.51
N HIS A 666 -18.86 7.42 -37.03
CA HIS A 666 -19.61 6.18 -36.89
C HIS A 666 -18.75 4.91 -37.02
N VAL A 667 -19.19 3.84 -36.35
CA VAL A 667 -18.58 2.49 -36.42
C VAL A 667 -19.63 1.50 -36.90
N VAL A 668 -19.29 0.69 -37.90
CA VAL A 668 -20.20 -0.33 -38.46
C VAL A 668 -19.63 -1.71 -38.22
N LEU A 669 -20.43 -2.55 -37.56
CA LEU A 669 -20.15 -3.98 -37.40
C LEU A 669 -21.20 -4.79 -38.17
N GLU A 670 -20.77 -5.85 -38.82
CA GLU A 670 -21.67 -6.79 -39.48
C GLU A 670 -21.62 -8.16 -38.80
N ARG A 671 -22.71 -8.92 -38.90
CA ARG A 671 -22.83 -10.26 -38.31
C ARG A 671 -21.66 -11.16 -38.76
N ASN A 672 -21.08 -11.88 -37.81
CA ASN A 672 -20.12 -12.96 -38.08
C ASN A 672 -20.89 -14.22 -38.53
N PRO A 673 -20.84 -14.61 -39.81
CA PRO A 673 -21.59 -15.77 -40.31
C PRO A 673 -21.07 -17.11 -39.76
N SER A 674 -19.82 -17.14 -39.28
CA SER A 674 -19.17 -18.30 -38.68
C SER A 674 -19.12 -18.21 -37.14
N TYR A 675 -19.95 -17.38 -36.52
CA TYR A 675 -20.02 -17.32 -35.06
C TYR A 675 -20.42 -18.69 -34.49
N TRP A 676 -19.67 -19.15 -33.49
CA TRP A 676 -19.75 -20.51 -33.00
C TRP A 676 -21.04 -20.80 -32.20
N ARG A 677 -21.71 -19.76 -31.68
CA ARG A 677 -22.91 -19.89 -30.87
C ARG A 677 -24.16 -19.89 -31.78
N PRO A 678 -24.98 -20.96 -31.77
CA PRO A 678 -26.13 -21.05 -32.66
C PRO A 678 -27.25 -20.07 -32.24
N GLY A 679 -27.96 -19.51 -33.22
CA GLY A 679 -29.14 -18.66 -33.00
C GLY A 679 -28.84 -17.19 -32.72
N VAL A 680 -27.57 -16.81 -32.52
CA VAL A 680 -27.12 -15.43 -32.28
C VAL A 680 -25.89 -15.09 -33.14
N PRO A 681 -25.56 -13.80 -33.35
CA PRO A 681 -26.44 -12.65 -33.11
C PRO A 681 -27.63 -12.67 -34.07
N MET A 682 -28.74 -12.05 -33.64
CA MET A 682 -29.98 -12.04 -34.42
C MET A 682 -30.05 -10.88 -35.41
N VAL A 683 -29.37 -9.76 -35.12
CA VAL A 683 -29.28 -8.57 -35.96
C VAL A 683 -28.18 -8.74 -37.03
N ASP A 684 -28.41 -8.24 -38.25
CA ASP A 684 -27.42 -8.35 -39.35
C ASP A 684 -26.31 -7.31 -39.24
N ARG A 685 -26.61 -6.12 -38.71
CA ARG A 685 -25.68 -5.00 -38.63
C ARG A 685 -25.88 -4.14 -37.37
N LEU A 686 -24.78 -3.75 -36.75
CA LEU A 686 -24.73 -2.72 -35.70
C LEU A 686 -24.10 -1.46 -36.27
N GLU A 687 -24.75 -0.31 -36.08
CA GLU A 687 -24.23 0.99 -36.49
C GLU A 687 -24.14 1.91 -35.26
N PHE A 688 -22.92 2.11 -34.75
CA PHE A 688 -22.66 3.03 -33.65
C PHE A 688 -22.47 4.44 -34.19
N LEU A 689 -23.32 5.38 -33.80
CA LEU A 689 -23.21 6.80 -34.12
C LEU A 689 -22.56 7.52 -32.93
N LEU A 690 -21.46 8.22 -33.20
CA LEU A 690 -20.62 8.85 -32.18
C LEU A 690 -21.09 10.29 -31.92
N ALA A 691 -21.69 10.51 -30.75
CA ALA A 691 -22.15 11.81 -30.24
C ALA A 691 -21.09 12.42 -29.29
N GLY A 692 -21.11 13.74 -29.13
CA GLY A 692 -20.20 14.48 -28.24
C GLY A 692 -20.64 14.52 -26.77
N SER A 693 -21.89 14.14 -26.45
CA SER A 693 -22.40 14.10 -25.07
C SER A 693 -23.60 13.15 -24.91
N ARG A 694 -23.87 12.70 -23.67
CA ARG A 694 -25.06 11.87 -23.34
C ARG A 694 -26.35 12.54 -23.81
N LYS A 695 -26.45 13.85 -23.55
CA LYS A 695 -27.59 14.67 -23.97
C LYS A 695 -27.78 14.70 -25.48
N GLU A 696 -26.69 14.74 -26.24
CA GLU A 696 -26.73 14.66 -27.70
C GLU A 696 -27.15 13.26 -28.17
N ALA A 697 -26.62 12.18 -27.59
CA ALA A 697 -27.04 10.82 -27.89
C ALA A 697 -28.54 10.60 -27.61
N VAL A 698 -29.06 11.10 -26.49
CA VAL A 698 -30.51 11.10 -26.19
C VAL A 698 -31.29 11.93 -27.21
N THR A 699 -30.74 13.05 -27.68
CA THR A 699 -31.37 13.86 -28.73
C THR A 699 -31.47 13.09 -30.04
N LEU A 700 -30.42 12.35 -30.43
CA LEU A 700 -30.44 11.47 -31.60
C LEU A 700 -31.48 10.35 -31.47
N LEU A 701 -31.63 9.77 -30.28
CA LEU A 701 -32.66 8.75 -30.00
C LEU A 701 -34.07 9.33 -30.20
N ARG A 702 -34.31 10.54 -29.67
CA ARG A 702 -35.60 11.25 -29.82
C ARG A 702 -35.92 11.62 -31.26
N GLN A 703 -34.89 11.87 -32.08
CA GLN A 703 -35.03 12.16 -33.51
C GLN A 703 -35.23 10.87 -34.35
N GLY A 704 -35.12 9.68 -33.75
CA GLY A 704 -35.17 8.40 -34.46
C GLY A 704 -33.92 8.11 -35.29
N ALA A 705 -32.82 8.83 -35.05
CA ALA A 705 -31.54 8.63 -35.71
C ALA A 705 -30.81 7.38 -35.16
N VAL A 706 -31.00 7.08 -33.87
CA VAL A 706 -30.54 5.85 -33.22
C VAL A 706 -31.72 5.14 -32.56
N ASP A 707 -31.58 3.83 -32.36
CA ASP A 707 -32.58 2.95 -31.77
C ASP A 707 -32.33 2.67 -30.29
N LEU A 708 -31.07 2.76 -29.84
CA LEU A 708 -30.65 2.47 -28.47
C LEU A 708 -29.52 3.41 -28.02
N VAL A 709 -29.55 3.84 -26.77
CA VAL A 709 -28.46 4.56 -26.10
C VAL A 709 -28.24 3.93 -24.72
N SER A 710 -27.01 3.52 -24.43
CA SER A 710 -26.58 2.95 -23.14
C SER A 710 -25.80 3.97 -22.29
N PHE A 711 -25.46 3.60 -21.04
CA PHE A 711 -24.66 4.43 -20.12
C PHE A 711 -25.25 5.82 -19.86
N LEU A 712 -26.56 5.91 -19.70
CA LEU A 712 -27.26 7.13 -19.31
C LEU A 712 -27.29 7.27 -17.79
N ASP A 713 -27.09 8.50 -17.30
CA ASP A 713 -27.32 8.87 -15.89
C ASP A 713 -28.80 9.21 -15.69
N THR A 714 -29.31 9.26 -14.44
CA THR A 714 -30.75 9.47 -14.21
C THR A 714 -31.27 10.78 -14.81
N GLU A 715 -30.50 11.87 -14.75
CA GLU A 715 -30.89 13.16 -15.33
C GLU A 715 -31.21 13.08 -16.83
N HIS A 716 -30.63 12.11 -17.54
CA HIS A 716 -30.81 11.95 -18.98
C HIS A 716 -32.09 11.19 -19.31
N VAL A 717 -32.51 10.25 -18.46
CA VAL A 717 -33.75 9.48 -18.62
C VAL A 717 -34.97 10.18 -18.07
N GLU A 718 -34.79 11.20 -17.21
CA GLU A 718 -35.86 12.09 -16.73
C GLU A 718 -36.12 13.28 -17.66
N LEU A 719 -35.39 13.40 -18.78
CA LEU A 719 -35.66 14.43 -19.78
C LEU A 719 -37.06 14.24 -20.40
N PRO A 720 -37.88 15.31 -20.49
CA PRO A 720 -39.21 15.23 -21.08
C PRO A 720 -39.19 14.65 -22.51
N GLY A 721 -40.08 13.70 -22.79
CA GLY A 721 -40.21 13.02 -24.08
C GLY A 721 -39.57 11.64 -24.16
N LEU A 722 -38.96 11.14 -23.08
CA LEU A 722 -38.47 9.76 -23.00
C LEU A 722 -39.52 8.74 -22.49
N GLU A 723 -40.73 9.20 -22.12
CA GLU A 723 -41.83 8.33 -21.67
C GLU A 723 -42.33 7.37 -22.76
N ALA A 724 -42.01 7.65 -24.03
CA ALA A 724 -42.34 6.83 -25.18
C ALA A 724 -41.30 5.72 -25.50
N PHE A 725 -40.18 5.70 -24.78
CA PHE A 725 -39.08 4.76 -25.00
C PHE A 725 -39.08 3.67 -23.92
N GLN A 726 -38.53 2.52 -24.25
CA GLN A 726 -38.22 1.49 -23.26
C GLN A 726 -37.02 1.95 -22.43
N LEU A 727 -37.18 2.00 -21.12
CA LEU A 727 -36.10 2.31 -20.18
C LEU A 727 -35.67 1.05 -19.44
N ALA A 728 -34.39 0.73 -19.52
CA ALA A 728 -33.75 -0.30 -18.71
C ALA A 728 -32.83 0.38 -17.69
N ALA A 729 -32.82 -0.12 -16.46
CA ALA A 729 -31.96 0.38 -15.40
C ALA A 729 -31.33 -0.79 -14.65
N SER A 730 -30.04 -0.70 -14.36
CA SER A 730 -29.32 -1.67 -13.53
C SER A 730 -28.41 -0.95 -12.55
N THR A 731 -28.14 -1.58 -11.41
CA THR A 731 -27.09 -1.11 -10.51
C THR A 731 -25.77 -1.52 -11.11
N THR A 732 -24.89 -0.54 -11.26
CA THR A 732 -23.50 -0.80 -11.63
C THR A 732 -22.68 -0.68 -10.36
N PRO A 733 -21.84 -1.66 -9.99
CA PRO A 733 -21.03 -1.57 -8.79
C PRO A 733 -20.06 -0.38 -8.86
N SER A 734 -20.53 0.79 -8.44
CA SER A 734 -19.80 2.05 -8.42
C SER A 734 -20.05 2.77 -7.11
N THR A 735 -19.11 3.63 -6.74
CA THR A 735 -19.26 4.52 -5.59
C THR A 735 -18.68 5.87 -5.91
N ALA A 736 -19.50 6.92 -5.84
CA ALA A 736 -19.06 8.30 -5.81
C ALA A 736 -18.60 8.66 -4.39
N PHE A 737 -17.46 9.35 -4.25
CA PHE A 737 -16.90 9.71 -2.95
C PHE A 737 -16.13 11.03 -2.98
N VAL A 738 -15.89 11.57 -1.78
CA VAL A 738 -14.90 12.63 -1.55
C VAL A 738 -13.59 11.98 -1.13
N VAL A 739 -12.49 12.34 -1.82
CA VAL A 739 -11.12 11.97 -1.46
C VAL A 739 -10.53 13.07 -0.60
N LEU A 740 -9.85 12.69 0.48
CA LEU A 740 -9.13 13.58 1.38
C LEU A 740 -7.68 13.09 1.46
N ASN A 741 -6.70 13.98 1.35
CA ASN A 741 -5.29 13.59 1.38
C ASN A 741 -4.76 13.51 2.81
N HIS A 742 -4.43 12.30 3.28
CA HIS A 742 -4.01 12.01 4.66
C HIS A 742 -2.58 12.50 4.94
N ARG A 743 -1.84 12.93 3.92
CA ARG A 743 -0.47 13.46 4.07
C ARG A 743 -0.46 14.92 4.51
N GLU A 744 -1.61 15.60 4.45
CA GLU A 744 -1.70 17.04 4.70
C GLU A 744 -2.72 17.35 5.80
N ALA A 745 -2.31 18.23 6.73
CA ALA A 745 -3.24 18.77 7.71
C ALA A 745 -4.32 19.62 7.02
N PRO A 746 -5.59 19.56 7.45
CA PRO A 746 -6.07 18.87 8.65
C PRO A 746 -6.65 17.46 8.40
N PHE A 747 -6.42 16.86 7.21
CA PHE A 747 -7.04 15.59 6.82
C PHE A 747 -6.25 14.36 7.30
N ASP A 748 -5.04 14.55 7.81
CA ASP A 748 -4.29 13.56 8.59
C ASP A 748 -5.05 13.12 9.87
N ASP A 749 -5.83 14.02 10.46
CA ASP A 749 -6.65 13.75 11.64
C ASP A 749 -8.00 13.09 11.30
N VAL A 750 -8.18 11.84 11.77
CA VAL A 750 -9.41 11.06 11.60
C VAL A 750 -10.66 11.78 12.12
N ARG A 751 -10.54 12.61 13.16
CA ARG A 751 -11.67 13.36 13.74
C ARG A 751 -12.20 14.39 12.76
N VAL A 752 -11.32 15.01 11.97
CA VAL A 752 -11.71 15.99 10.94
C VAL A 752 -12.45 15.31 9.80
N ARG A 753 -11.94 14.16 9.32
CA ARG A 753 -12.60 13.37 8.27
C ARG A 753 -13.98 12.89 8.71
N ARG A 754 -14.07 12.34 9.92
CA ARG A 754 -15.34 11.90 10.53
C ARG A 754 -16.30 13.07 10.78
N ALA A 755 -15.80 14.24 11.18
CA ALA A 755 -16.64 15.43 11.35
C ALA A 755 -17.24 15.89 10.02
N LEU A 756 -16.45 15.87 8.95
CA LEU A 756 -16.93 16.21 7.61
C LEU A 756 -18.04 15.25 7.18
N ARG A 757 -17.80 13.93 7.25
CA ARG A 757 -18.81 12.90 6.94
C ARG A 757 -20.09 13.06 7.78
N ALA A 758 -19.94 13.30 9.08
CA ALA A 758 -21.08 13.44 9.99
C ALA A 758 -21.95 14.66 9.64
N GLY A 759 -21.37 15.76 9.17
CA GLY A 759 -22.14 16.98 8.86
C GLY A 759 -22.72 17.06 7.45
N MET A 760 -22.41 16.12 6.56
CA MET A 760 -22.84 16.13 5.16
C MET A 760 -24.28 15.66 4.98
N ASP A 761 -25.07 16.40 4.22
CA ASP A 761 -26.45 16.06 3.84
C ASP A 761 -26.47 15.25 2.54
N ILE A 762 -25.87 14.06 2.62
CA ILE A 762 -25.77 13.14 1.48
C ILE A 762 -27.17 12.76 0.93
N PRO A 763 -28.18 12.41 1.76
CA PRO A 763 -29.50 12.06 1.24
C PRO A 763 -30.18 13.19 0.47
N ALA A 764 -30.08 14.45 0.93
CA ALA A 764 -30.68 15.57 0.20
C ALA A 764 -29.95 15.84 -1.13
N MET A 765 -28.62 15.77 -1.13
CA MET A 765 -27.84 15.92 -2.37
C MET A 765 -28.19 14.82 -3.38
N VAL A 766 -28.29 13.55 -2.94
CA VAL A 766 -28.69 12.44 -3.82
C VAL A 766 -30.12 12.62 -4.33
N SER A 767 -31.08 12.93 -3.46
CA SER A 767 -32.48 13.10 -3.87
C SER A 767 -32.69 14.25 -4.86
N GLN A 768 -31.85 15.28 -4.82
CA GLN A 768 -32.00 16.47 -5.67
C GLN A 768 -31.27 16.33 -7.01
N PHE A 769 -30.08 15.73 -7.02
CA PHE A 769 -29.20 15.72 -8.21
C PHE A 769 -29.01 14.33 -8.81
N HIS A 770 -29.19 13.27 -8.03
CA HIS A 770 -28.98 11.89 -8.45
C HIS A 770 -30.22 11.03 -8.14
N PRO A 771 -31.42 11.39 -8.64
CA PRO A 771 -32.63 10.64 -8.36
C PRO A 771 -32.45 9.15 -8.74
N GLY A 772 -32.97 8.26 -7.91
CA GLY A 772 -32.84 6.82 -8.10
C GLY A 772 -31.48 6.20 -7.72
N ALA A 773 -30.42 6.99 -7.49
CA ALA A 773 -29.16 6.47 -6.95
C ALA A 773 -29.34 6.04 -5.48
N ARG A 774 -28.54 5.05 -5.04
CA ARG A 774 -28.60 4.54 -3.67
C ARG A 774 -27.60 5.29 -2.81
N VAL A 775 -28.05 5.95 -1.74
CA VAL A 775 -27.15 6.57 -0.75
C VAL A 775 -26.19 5.50 -0.20
N ALA A 776 -24.89 5.79 -0.25
CA ALA A 776 -23.86 4.82 0.11
C ALA A 776 -23.77 4.65 1.63
N ARG A 777 -23.75 3.39 2.07
CA ARG A 777 -23.53 3.00 3.48
C ARG A 777 -22.11 2.52 3.73
N SER A 778 -21.51 1.93 2.70
CA SER A 778 -20.17 1.36 2.62
C SER A 778 -19.41 1.97 1.45
N LEU A 779 -18.10 1.70 1.38
CA LEU A 779 -17.34 2.01 0.16
C LEU A 779 -17.71 1.02 -0.96
N THR A 780 -17.77 -0.26 -0.61
CA THR A 780 -18.05 -1.37 -1.51
C THR A 780 -19.55 -1.43 -1.80
N PRO A 781 -19.97 -1.43 -3.08
CA PRO A 781 -21.37 -1.58 -3.46
C PRO A 781 -21.98 -2.90 -2.96
N PRO A 782 -23.28 -2.90 -2.61
CA PRO A 782 -24.00 -4.05 -2.05
C PRO A 782 -24.07 -5.26 -3.00
N GLU A 783 -23.91 -5.04 -4.30
CA GLU A 783 -23.83 -6.10 -5.31
C GLU A 783 -22.56 -6.97 -5.17
N LEU A 784 -21.49 -6.42 -4.57
CA LEU A 784 -20.21 -7.11 -4.39
C LEU A 784 -20.02 -7.62 -2.96
N LEU A 785 -20.53 -6.87 -1.98
CA LEU A 785 -20.47 -7.23 -0.57
C LEU A 785 -21.75 -6.73 0.11
N ASP A 786 -22.54 -7.64 0.66
CA ASP A 786 -23.78 -7.30 1.34
C ASP A 786 -23.54 -6.28 2.46
N ASP A 787 -24.27 -5.15 2.40
CA ASP A 787 -24.15 -4.03 3.32
C ASP A 787 -25.26 -4.04 4.40
N ALA A 788 -26.01 -5.14 4.53
CA ALA A 788 -27.06 -5.28 5.54
C ALA A 788 -26.58 -4.99 6.98
N ASP A 789 -25.33 -5.36 7.28
CA ASP A 789 -24.71 -5.17 8.60
C ASP A 789 -24.07 -3.77 8.78
N MET A 790 -24.08 -2.90 7.76
CA MET A 790 -23.34 -1.63 7.72
C MET A 790 -24.08 -0.43 8.35
N GLY A 791 -25.18 -0.70 9.07
CA GLY A 791 -26.00 0.33 9.73
C GLY A 791 -26.91 1.10 8.77
N PRO A 792 -27.69 2.08 9.28
CA PRO A 792 -28.57 2.89 8.44
C PRO A 792 -27.78 3.84 7.54
N ALA A 793 -28.44 4.35 6.50
CA ALA A 793 -27.88 5.40 5.65
C ALA A 793 -27.47 6.64 6.50
N PRO A 794 -26.36 7.31 6.15
CA PRO A 794 -25.88 8.46 6.91
C PRO A 794 -26.93 9.58 6.92
N VAL A 795 -27.17 10.14 8.11
CA VAL A 795 -28.02 11.32 8.33
C VAL A 795 -27.12 12.41 8.92
N PRO A 796 -27.23 13.68 8.45
CA PRO A 796 -26.39 14.75 8.98
C PRO A 796 -26.59 14.99 10.48
N ASP A 797 -25.48 14.97 11.23
CA ASP A 797 -25.36 15.27 12.65
C ASP A 797 -24.35 16.40 12.87
N VAL A 798 -24.85 17.63 12.86
CA VAL A 798 -24.05 18.85 13.04
C VAL A 798 -23.43 18.91 14.45
N ALA A 799 -24.10 18.37 15.47
CA ALA A 799 -23.61 18.40 16.84
C ALA A 799 -22.38 17.49 17.01
N LEU A 800 -22.41 16.30 16.39
CA LEU A 800 -21.27 15.40 16.32
C LEU A 800 -20.11 16.04 15.53
N ALA A 801 -20.40 16.66 14.38
CA ALA A 801 -19.38 17.34 13.58
C ALA A 801 -18.70 18.48 14.37
N GLU A 802 -19.47 19.32 15.07
CA GLU A 802 -18.94 20.40 15.91
C GLU A 802 -18.07 19.86 17.05
N ARG A 803 -18.51 18.78 17.72
CA ARG A 803 -17.74 18.14 18.79
C ARG A 803 -16.39 17.64 18.27
N LEU A 804 -16.39 16.88 17.17
CA LEU A 804 -15.18 16.30 16.59
C LEU A 804 -14.21 17.37 16.07
N LEU A 805 -14.70 18.44 15.43
CA LEU A 805 -13.86 19.56 15.01
C LEU A 805 -13.23 20.27 16.21
N ARG A 806 -13.99 20.50 17.30
CA ARG A 806 -13.45 21.11 18.54
C ARG A 806 -12.39 20.24 19.19
N GLU A 807 -12.60 18.92 19.25
CA GLU A 807 -11.61 17.96 19.76
C GLU A 807 -10.33 17.94 18.90
N ALA A 808 -10.45 18.17 17.59
CA ALA A 808 -9.34 18.36 16.67
C ALA A 808 -8.72 19.78 16.74
N GLY A 809 -9.21 20.67 17.61
CA GLY A 809 -8.70 22.03 17.78
C GLY A 809 -9.18 23.02 16.71
N LEU A 810 -10.18 22.65 15.90
CA LEU A 810 -10.73 23.47 14.82
C LEU A 810 -12.09 24.05 15.21
N ARG A 811 -12.24 25.37 15.09
CA ARG A 811 -13.56 26.03 15.18
C ARG A 811 -14.30 26.05 13.85
N ARG A 812 -13.55 26.09 12.76
CA ARG A 812 -14.05 26.12 11.39
C ARG A 812 -13.04 25.41 10.48
N LEU A 813 -13.51 24.46 9.69
CA LEU A 813 -12.73 23.76 8.67
C LEU A 813 -12.73 24.58 7.37
N ARG A 814 -11.57 24.75 6.74
CA ARG A 814 -11.46 25.28 5.37
C ARG A 814 -11.29 24.11 4.41
N LEU A 815 -12.29 23.86 3.57
CA LEU A 815 -12.26 22.81 2.57
C LEU A 815 -12.12 23.43 1.18
N THR A 816 -11.05 23.07 0.47
CA THR A 816 -10.83 23.48 -0.92
C THR A 816 -10.98 22.27 -1.83
N LEU A 817 -12.05 22.23 -2.62
CA LEU A 817 -12.28 21.15 -3.58
C LEU A 817 -11.65 21.51 -4.92
N HIS A 818 -10.74 20.65 -5.37
CA HIS A 818 -10.08 20.79 -6.67
C HIS A 818 -10.89 20.06 -7.74
N ARG A 819 -10.99 20.65 -8.93
CA ARG A 819 -11.76 20.09 -10.05
C ARG A 819 -11.14 20.46 -11.40
N PRO A 820 -11.26 19.60 -12.42
CA PRO A 820 -10.87 19.98 -13.78
C PRO A 820 -11.90 20.94 -14.39
N THR A 821 -11.48 21.77 -15.34
CA THR A 821 -12.38 22.64 -16.12
C THR A 821 -13.50 21.82 -16.75
N GLY A 822 -14.74 22.26 -16.56
CA GLY A 822 -15.96 21.59 -17.04
C GLY A 822 -16.67 20.69 -16.03
N ASN A 823 -16.04 20.38 -14.88
CA ASN A 823 -16.62 19.52 -13.84
C ASN A 823 -17.08 20.33 -12.61
N ASP A 824 -18.03 21.24 -12.80
CA ASP A 824 -18.58 22.08 -11.73
C ASP A 824 -19.68 21.36 -10.92
N HIS A 825 -19.34 20.94 -9.70
CA HIS A 825 -20.28 20.32 -8.76
C HIS A 825 -20.77 21.30 -7.65
N SER A 826 -20.57 22.61 -7.82
CA SER A 826 -20.80 23.58 -6.74
C SER A 826 -22.26 23.65 -6.26
N ALA A 827 -23.22 23.36 -7.14
CA ALA A 827 -24.64 23.26 -6.79
C ALA A 827 -24.93 22.04 -5.90
N GLU A 828 -24.32 20.89 -6.20
CA GLU A 828 -24.40 19.68 -5.37
C GLU A 828 -23.74 19.94 -4.01
N ASP A 829 -22.53 20.49 -4.02
CA ASP A 829 -21.73 20.75 -2.83
C ASP A 829 -22.41 21.76 -1.90
N ALA A 830 -23.15 22.74 -2.45
CA ALA A 830 -23.95 23.67 -1.67
C ALA A 830 -25.06 22.98 -0.87
N VAL A 831 -25.64 21.89 -1.39
CA VAL A 831 -26.63 21.05 -0.68
C VAL A 831 -25.92 20.08 0.27
N LEU A 832 -24.88 19.41 -0.22
CA LEU A 832 -24.09 18.41 0.52
C LEU A 832 -23.49 18.98 1.80
N PHE A 833 -22.94 20.20 1.76
CA PHE A 833 -22.32 20.85 2.91
C PHE A 833 -23.22 21.87 3.62
N ARG A 834 -24.49 22.00 3.19
CA ARG A 834 -25.45 22.99 3.73
C ARG A 834 -25.52 23.01 5.26
N PRO A 835 -25.61 21.87 5.98
CA PRO A 835 -25.71 21.91 7.44
C PRO A 835 -24.47 22.51 8.11
N LEU A 836 -23.27 22.17 7.60
CA LEU A 836 -22.00 22.68 8.11
C LEU A 836 -21.77 24.16 7.79
N LEU A 837 -22.18 24.61 6.59
CA LEU A 837 -22.12 26.01 6.18
C LEU A 837 -23.04 26.89 7.04
N GLN A 838 -24.28 26.45 7.29
CA GLN A 838 -25.25 27.17 8.12
C GLN A 838 -24.84 27.25 9.60
N ALA A 839 -24.21 26.19 10.12
CA ALA A 839 -23.65 26.18 11.47
C ALA A 839 -22.34 26.99 11.60
N GLY A 840 -21.78 27.48 10.48
CA GLY A 840 -20.53 28.22 10.45
C GLY A 840 -19.28 27.38 10.73
N LEU A 841 -19.38 26.05 10.61
CA LEU A 841 -18.32 25.06 10.87
C LEU A 841 -17.44 24.78 9.65
N LEU A 842 -17.89 25.15 8.45
CA LEU A 842 -17.16 24.96 7.20
C LEU A 842 -17.05 26.28 6.41
N GLU A 843 -15.89 26.49 5.79
CA GLU A 843 -15.67 27.45 4.71
C GLU A 843 -15.27 26.66 3.46
N LEU A 844 -16.11 26.71 2.42
CA LEU A 844 -15.93 25.94 1.19
C LEU A 844 -15.33 26.83 0.07
N ARG A 845 -14.31 26.33 -0.61
CA ARG A 845 -13.64 26.98 -1.75
C ARG A 845 -13.44 25.99 -2.89
N TYR A 846 -13.28 26.51 -4.10
CA TYR A 846 -13.00 25.72 -5.30
C TYR A 846 -11.71 26.19 -5.96
N VAL A 847 -10.95 25.24 -6.48
CA VAL A 847 -9.83 25.50 -7.39
C VAL A 847 -10.08 24.72 -8.66
N GLU A 848 -10.18 25.45 -9.78
CA GLU A 848 -10.32 24.87 -11.10
C GLU A 848 -8.96 24.85 -11.81
N MET A 849 -8.67 23.75 -12.51
CA MET A 849 -7.41 23.55 -13.24
C MET A 849 -7.66 22.77 -14.53
N SER A 850 -6.65 22.69 -15.40
CA SER A 850 -6.75 21.89 -16.63
C SER A 850 -6.90 20.39 -16.31
N LEU A 851 -7.51 19.61 -17.22
CA LEU A 851 -7.68 18.16 -17.03
C LEU A 851 -6.33 17.42 -16.90
N GLU A 852 -5.32 17.84 -17.67
CA GLU A 852 -3.97 17.26 -17.63
C GLU A 852 -3.30 17.50 -16.27
N GLU A 853 -3.35 18.75 -15.80
CA GLU A 853 -2.82 19.11 -14.48
C GLU A 853 -3.57 18.40 -13.36
N TYR A 854 -4.90 18.36 -13.43
CA TYR A 854 -5.73 17.63 -12.47
C TYR A 854 -5.35 16.15 -12.38
N THR A 855 -5.27 15.48 -13.52
CA THR A 855 -4.93 14.05 -13.59
C THR A 855 -3.54 13.77 -13.03
N THR A 856 -2.56 14.63 -13.37
CA THR A 856 -1.19 14.53 -12.86
C THR A 856 -1.16 14.72 -11.33
N GLN A 857 -1.83 15.74 -10.80
CA GLN A 857 -1.83 15.99 -9.36
C GLN A 857 -2.63 14.96 -8.57
N VAL A 858 -3.70 14.37 -9.13
CA VAL A 858 -4.42 13.23 -8.54
C VAL A 858 -3.49 12.02 -8.45
N THR A 859 -2.88 11.61 -9.56
CA THR A 859 -2.03 10.40 -9.64
C THR A 859 -0.74 10.50 -8.85
N GLU A 860 -0.26 11.71 -8.55
CA GLU A 860 0.88 11.92 -7.65
C GLU A 860 0.46 12.14 -6.18
N GLY A 861 -0.84 12.27 -5.91
CA GLY A 861 -1.35 12.46 -4.54
C GLY A 861 -1.04 13.85 -3.98
N ARG A 862 -1.10 14.87 -4.85
CA ARG A 862 -0.82 16.29 -4.52
C ARG A 862 -2.08 17.11 -4.21
N LEU A 863 -3.27 16.64 -4.60
CA LEU A 863 -4.50 17.38 -4.30
C LEU A 863 -4.99 17.11 -2.87
N PRO A 864 -5.34 18.15 -2.09
CA PRO A 864 -5.76 17.98 -0.70
C PRO A 864 -7.16 17.37 -0.57
N ALA A 865 -8.09 17.78 -1.42
CA ALA A 865 -9.45 17.23 -1.48
C ALA A 865 -10.08 17.43 -2.87
N PHE A 866 -10.81 16.42 -3.33
CA PHE A 866 -11.53 16.42 -4.60
C PHE A 866 -12.66 15.38 -4.61
N ARG A 867 -13.61 15.51 -5.54
CA ARG A 867 -14.62 14.48 -5.78
C ARG A 867 -14.13 13.50 -6.84
N SER A 868 -14.41 12.22 -6.61
CA SER A 868 -14.11 11.17 -7.57
C SER A 868 -15.18 10.08 -7.50
N ARG A 869 -15.05 9.11 -8.39
CA ARG A 869 -15.88 7.92 -8.45
C ARG A 869 -15.02 6.74 -8.80
N TRP A 870 -15.31 5.59 -8.20
CA TRP A 870 -14.76 4.31 -8.63
C TRP A 870 -15.86 3.42 -9.16
N LEU A 871 -15.57 2.73 -10.26
CA LEU A 871 -16.39 1.65 -10.79
C LEU A 871 -15.60 0.36 -10.59
N ALA A 872 -16.26 -0.73 -10.22
CA ALA A 872 -15.61 -2.02 -10.13
C ALA A 872 -15.00 -2.43 -11.48
N ASP A 873 -13.67 -2.55 -11.53
CA ASP A 873 -12.98 -3.08 -12.71
C ASP A 873 -13.31 -4.56 -12.93
N TYR A 874 -13.55 -5.28 -11.83
CA TYR A 874 -13.99 -6.66 -11.80
C TYR A 874 -14.95 -6.87 -10.62
N PRO A 875 -15.88 -7.85 -10.71
CA PRO A 875 -16.97 -8.01 -9.75
C PRO A 875 -16.50 -8.68 -8.44
N ASP A 876 -15.66 -7.97 -7.69
CA ASP A 876 -15.07 -8.44 -6.44
C ASP A 876 -14.79 -7.27 -5.47
N PRO A 877 -15.02 -7.41 -4.15
CA PRO A 877 -14.73 -6.34 -3.17
C PRO A 877 -13.28 -5.85 -3.15
N ASP A 878 -12.33 -6.67 -3.62
CA ASP A 878 -10.90 -6.32 -3.71
C ASP A 878 -10.67 -4.99 -4.47
N THR A 879 -11.41 -4.75 -5.57
CA THR A 879 -11.27 -3.53 -6.39
C THR A 879 -11.58 -2.24 -5.61
N PHE A 880 -12.34 -2.32 -4.52
CA PHE A 880 -12.58 -1.18 -3.63
C PHE A 880 -11.65 -1.21 -2.42
N LEU A 881 -11.64 -2.31 -1.67
CA LEU A 881 -11.01 -2.35 -0.36
C LEU A 881 -9.49 -2.53 -0.44
N HIS A 882 -8.99 -3.42 -1.30
CA HIS A 882 -7.56 -3.60 -1.47
C HIS A 882 -7.02 -2.51 -2.39
N PHE A 883 -7.54 -2.43 -3.62
CA PHE A 883 -6.98 -1.58 -4.66
C PHE A 883 -7.03 -0.07 -4.31
N LEU A 884 -8.09 0.43 -3.69
CA LEU A 884 -8.17 1.85 -3.32
C LEU A 884 -7.62 2.18 -1.94
N LEU A 885 -7.55 1.24 -0.98
CA LEU A 885 -7.22 1.57 0.41
C LEU A 885 -5.92 0.93 0.91
N HIS A 886 -5.50 -0.23 0.37
CA HIS A 886 -4.28 -0.88 0.83
C HIS A 886 -3.08 0.04 0.61
N SER A 887 -2.23 0.19 1.63
CA SER A 887 -1.17 1.21 1.68
C SER A 887 -0.17 1.14 0.52
N ASN A 888 0.03 -0.06 -0.05
CA ASN A 888 0.91 -0.30 -1.20
C ASN A 888 0.19 -0.40 -2.55
N ALA A 889 -1.16 -0.35 -2.58
CA ALA A 889 -1.94 -0.54 -3.81
C ALA A 889 -2.59 0.75 -4.35
N GLN A 890 -2.61 1.83 -3.56
CA GLN A 890 -3.19 3.15 -3.87
C GLN A 890 -2.51 3.86 -5.07
N THR A 891 -2.65 3.31 -6.28
CA THR A 891 -2.00 3.83 -7.50
C THR A 891 -2.84 4.90 -8.20
N VAL A 892 -4.18 4.79 -8.14
CA VAL A 892 -5.09 5.75 -8.79
C VAL A 892 -5.35 6.99 -7.93
N PHE A 893 -5.56 6.79 -6.63
CA PHE A 893 -5.74 7.87 -5.65
C PHE A 893 -4.76 7.69 -4.49
N PRO A 894 -3.46 8.04 -4.65
CA PRO A 894 -2.46 7.96 -3.59
C PRO A 894 -2.68 9.02 -2.50
N MET A 895 -3.75 8.85 -1.74
CA MET A 895 -4.17 9.71 -0.63
C MET A 895 -3.34 9.52 0.63
N GLY A 896 -2.46 8.51 0.66
CA GLY A 896 -1.56 8.26 1.79
C GLY A 896 -2.23 7.62 3.01
N TYR A 897 -3.42 7.02 2.83
CA TYR A 897 -4.07 6.26 3.89
C TYR A 897 -3.24 5.04 4.26
N ARG A 898 -3.08 4.77 5.56
CA ARG A 898 -2.29 3.65 6.08
C ARG A 898 -2.97 3.08 7.32
N ASN A 899 -3.41 1.84 7.23
CA ASN A 899 -3.91 1.08 8.38
C ASN A 899 -3.39 -0.37 8.25
N PRO A 900 -2.43 -0.79 9.08
CA PRO A 900 -1.84 -2.13 8.99
C PRO A 900 -2.85 -3.27 9.14
N GLU A 901 -3.93 -3.08 9.88
CA GLU A 901 -4.97 -4.10 10.03
C GLU A 901 -5.84 -4.19 8.78
N LEU A 902 -6.22 -3.05 8.18
CA LEU A 902 -6.91 -3.06 6.88
C LEU A 902 -6.03 -3.68 5.78
N ASP A 903 -4.74 -3.36 5.77
CA ASP A 903 -3.77 -3.94 4.84
C ASP A 903 -3.72 -5.46 4.99
N ARG A 904 -3.61 -5.94 6.24
CA ARG A 904 -3.61 -7.37 6.57
C ARG A 904 -4.91 -8.06 6.13
N LEU A 905 -6.07 -7.51 6.49
CA LEU A 905 -7.38 -8.08 6.17
C LEU A 905 -7.61 -8.19 4.67
N THR A 906 -7.31 -7.13 3.93
CA THR A 906 -7.54 -7.10 2.47
C THR A 906 -6.54 -7.98 1.72
N ALA A 907 -5.28 -8.05 2.16
CA ALA A 907 -4.28 -8.97 1.59
C ALA A 907 -4.63 -10.45 1.89
N GLU A 908 -5.07 -10.75 3.11
CA GLU A 908 -5.54 -12.10 3.49
C GLU A 908 -6.78 -12.51 2.68
N ALA A 909 -7.74 -11.59 2.53
CA ALA A 909 -8.94 -11.83 1.73
C ALA A 909 -8.59 -12.10 0.26
N ARG A 910 -7.60 -11.40 -0.31
CA ARG A 910 -7.16 -11.58 -1.70
C ARG A 910 -6.69 -13.01 -2.00
N VAL A 911 -5.99 -13.65 -1.05
CA VAL A 911 -5.41 -14.99 -1.21
C VAL A 911 -6.23 -16.11 -0.57
N SER A 912 -7.30 -15.79 0.15
CA SER A 912 -8.21 -16.78 0.73
C SER A 912 -9.14 -17.35 -0.35
N ILE A 913 -9.37 -18.67 -0.32
CA ILE A 913 -10.26 -19.39 -1.23
C ILE A 913 -11.56 -19.83 -0.57
N ASP A 914 -11.68 -19.65 0.75
CA ASP A 914 -12.91 -19.89 1.50
C ASP A 914 -13.82 -18.65 1.33
N PRO A 915 -14.96 -18.77 0.62
CA PRO A 915 -15.82 -17.63 0.34
C PRO A 915 -16.37 -16.95 1.60
N GLU A 916 -16.65 -17.71 2.66
CA GLU A 916 -17.22 -17.17 3.89
C GLU A 916 -16.15 -16.43 4.71
N LEU A 917 -14.93 -16.99 4.80
CA LEU A 917 -13.81 -16.27 5.41
C LEU A 917 -13.50 -14.98 4.62
N ARG A 918 -13.47 -15.03 3.29
CA ARG A 918 -13.27 -13.84 2.43
C ARG A 918 -14.30 -12.76 2.72
N ARG A 919 -15.58 -13.15 2.78
CA ARG A 919 -16.68 -12.24 3.10
C ARG A 919 -16.49 -11.59 4.47
N GLN A 920 -16.15 -12.37 5.50
CA GLN A 920 -15.92 -11.85 6.86
C GLN A 920 -14.72 -10.89 6.93
N LEU A 921 -13.62 -11.20 6.24
CA LEU A 921 -12.45 -10.33 6.17
C LEU A 921 -12.78 -8.98 5.53
N TYR A 922 -13.51 -8.98 4.40
CA TYR A 922 -13.91 -7.73 3.75
C TYR A 922 -14.95 -6.95 4.56
N LEU A 923 -15.90 -7.62 5.22
CA LEU A 923 -16.83 -6.93 6.14
C LEU A 923 -16.07 -6.25 7.29
N ARG A 924 -15.04 -6.89 7.84
CA ARG A 924 -14.21 -6.27 8.87
C ARG A 924 -13.39 -5.10 8.32
N ALA A 925 -12.85 -5.21 7.11
CA ALA A 925 -12.15 -4.11 6.44
C ALA A 925 -13.08 -2.91 6.18
N GLU A 926 -14.32 -3.16 5.79
CA GLU A 926 -15.37 -2.14 5.63
C GLU A 926 -15.73 -1.45 6.97
N GLN A 927 -15.78 -2.19 8.08
CA GLN A 927 -15.98 -1.58 9.40
C GLN A 927 -14.82 -0.64 9.76
N LEU A 928 -13.57 -1.06 9.54
CA LEU A 928 -12.40 -0.20 9.73
C LEU A 928 -12.44 1.02 8.81
N PHE A 929 -12.88 0.84 7.55
CA PHE A 929 -13.10 1.95 6.64
C PHE A 929 -14.12 2.96 7.21
N GLN A 930 -15.22 2.52 7.81
CA GLN A 930 -16.17 3.44 8.45
C GLN A 930 -15.59 4.15 9.68
N GLU A 931 -14.76 3.46 10.47
CA GLU A 931 -14.10 3.98 11.66
C GLU A 931 -13.04 5.06 11.31
N ASP A 932 -12.21 4.78 10.31
CA ASP A 932 -11.10 5.66 9.90
C ASP A 932 -11.50 6.71 8.86
N CYS A 933 -12.63 6.49 8.17
CA CYS A 933 -13.20 7.38 7.17
C CYS A 933 -12.15 7.88 6.15
N PRO A 934 -11.42 6.98 5.44
CA PRO A 934 -10.35 7.41 4.55
C PRO A 934 -10.86 8.09 3.27
N LEU A 935 -12.03 7.67 2.82
CA LEU A 935 -12.85 8.32 1.80
C LEU A 935 -14.23 8.56 2.41
N ILE A 936 -15.01 9.47 1.83
CA ILE A 936 -16.41 9.68 2.22
C ILE A 936 -17.32 9.21 1.08
N PRO A 937 -17.90 8.00 1.16
CA PRO A 937 -18.88 7.51 0.18
C PRO A 937 -20.12 8.38 0.18
N LEU A 938 -20.64 8.67 -1.01
CA LEU A 938 -21.82 9.51 -1.22
C LEU A 938 -22.99 8.64 -1.70
N TYR A 939 -22.83 7.98 -2.85
CA TYR A 939 -23.87 7.14 -3.44
C TYR A 939 -23.27 6.11 -4.39
N HIS A 940 -24.05 5.07 -4.65
CA HIS A 940 -23.83 4.09 -5.71
C HIS A 940 -24.71 4.45 -6.91
N ASP A 941 -24.11 4.48 -8.11
CA ASP A 941 -24.82 4.89 -9.32
C ASP A 941 -25.80 3.82 -9.80
N ARG A 942 -26.70 4.27 -10.67
CA ARG A 942 -27.48 3.38 -11.54
C ARG A 942 -27.18 3.76 -12.98
N ALA A 943 -26.85 2.76 -13.78
CA ALA A 943 -26.76 2.93 -15.21
C ALA A 943 -28.13 2.71 -15.83
N HIS A 944 -28.47 3.56 -16.79
CA HIS A 944 -29.69 3.45 -17.56
C HIS A 944 -29.39 3.27 -19.05
N ALA A 945 -30.35 2.69 -19.76
CA ALA A 945 -30.37 2.63 -21.21
C ALA A 945 -31.78 2.95 -21.69
N ALA A 946 -31.87 3.65 -22.80
CA ALA A 946 -33.12 4.00 -23.44
C ALA A 946 -33.13 3.42 -24.86
N ALA A 947 -34.24 2.81 -25.25
CA ALA A 947 -34.39 2.20 -26.57
C ALA A 947 -35.78 2.39 -27.15
N THR A 948 -35.88 2.35 -28.48
CA THR A 948 -37.17 2.39 -29.16
C THR A 948 -37.97 1.12 -28.83
N PRO A 949 -39.31 1.16 -28.92
CA PRO A 949 -40.15 -0.03 -28.73
C PRO A 949 -39.81 -1.22 -29.65
N ALA A 950 -39.12 -0.95 -30.77
CA ALA A 950 -38.67 -1.98 -31.71
C ALA A 950 -37.49 -2.80 -31.19
N VAL A 951 -36.68 -2.29 -30.26
CA VAL A 951 -35.61 -3.07 -29.65
C VAL A 951 -36.22 -4.01 -28.63
N GLN A 952 -35.96 -5.30 -28.80
CA GLN A 952 -36.48 -6.37 -27.94
C GLN A 952 -35.33 -7.06 -27.21
N SER A 953 -35.64 -7.70 -26.08
CA SER A 953 -34.67 -8.36 -25.19
C SER A 953 -33.65 -7.42 -24.52
N LEU A 954 -33.90 -6.11 -24.49
CA LEU A 954 -33.03 -5.17 -23.79
C LEU A 954 -33.03 -5.44 -22.28
N ARG A 955 -31.83 -5.70 -21.74
CA ARG A 955 -31.52 -5.75 -20.32
C ARG A 955 -30.14 -5.16 -20.08
N LEU A 956 -29.93 -4.64 -18.87
CA LEU A 956 -28.62 -4.15 -18.43
C LEU A 956 -28.01 -5.10 -17.41
N HIS A 957 -26.80 -5.55 -17.69
CA HIS A 957 -26.00 -6.39 -16.80
C HIS A 957 -25.24 -5.55 -15.77
N GLN A 958 -24.92 -6.17 -14.63
CA GLN A 958 -24.26 -5.48 -13.51
C GLN A 958 -22.82 -5.04 -13.83
N THR A 959 -22.11 -5.79 -14.68
CA THR A 959 -20.76 -5.47 -15.12
C THR A 959 -20.71 -5.21 -16.62
N PRO A 960 -19.77 -4.37 -17.10
CA PRO A 960 -19.50 -4.24 -18.53
C PRO A 960 -19.17 -5.59 -19.20
N PRO A 961 -19.59 -5.84 -20.46
CA PRO A 961 -20.49 -5.01 -21.25
C PRO A 961 -21.93 -5.05 -20.67
N GLN A 962 -22.52 -3.88 -20.41
CA GLN A 962 -23.84 -3.80 -19.75
C GLN A 962 -24.95 -4.16 -20.72
N VAL A 963 -24.85 -3.70 -21.97
CA VAL A 963 -25.67 -4.14 -23.09
C VAL A 963 -24.92 -5.22 -23.86
N ARG A 964 -25.62 -6.33 -24.12
CA ARG A 964 -25.12 -7.41 -24.95
C ARG A 964 -25.86 -7.46 -26.26
N PHE A 965 -25.22 -6.94 -27.29
CA PHE A 965 -25.82 -6.77 -28.60
C PHE A 965 -26.12 -8.08 -29.32
N ASP A 966 -25.50 -9.20 -28.93
CA ASP A 966 -25.79 -10.53 -29.46
C ASP A 966 -27.14 -11.10 -29.03
N ASP A 967 -27.67 -10.64 -27.88
CA ASP A 967 -28.98 -11.07 -27.35
C ASP A 967 -30.15 -10.23 -27.92
N LEU A 968 -29.86 -9.09 -28.58
CA LEU A 968 -30.88 -8.16 -29.06
C LEU A 968 -31.42 -8.55 -30.44
N TRP A 969 -32.68 -8.18 -30.70
CA TRP A 969 -33.30 -8.23 -32.02
C TRP A 969 -34.23 -7.03 -32.22
N VAL A 970 -34.49 -6.70 -33.48
CA VAL A 970 -35.36 -5.58 -33.87
C VAL A 970 -36.68 -6.13 -34.39
N ASP A 971 -37.80 -5.77 -33.75
CA ASP A 971 -39.14 -6.09 -34.25
C ASP A 971 -39.57 -5.05 -35.30
N PRO A 972 -39.63 -5.42 -36.60
CA PRO A 972 -40.04 -4.49 -37.64
C PRO A 972 -41.51 -4.05 -37.51
N ASN A 973 -42.34 -4.77 -36.75
CA ASN A 973 -43.77 -4.46 -36.57
C ASN A 973 -44.06 -3.58 -35.36
N ALA A 974 -43.07 -3.33 -34.50
CA ALA A 974 -43.22 -2.49 -33.30
C ALA A 974 -42.97 -0.99 -33.60
N ALA A 975 -42.54 -0.65 -34.82
CA ALA A 975 -42.27 0.72 -35.26
C ALA A 975 -43.51 1.49 -35.77
N THR A 976 -44.73 0.99 -35.55
CA THR A 976 -46.01 1.60 -35.97
C THR A 976 -46.91 2.01 -34.82
#